data_AF-A0A968N959-F1
#
_entry.id   AF-A0A968N959-F1
#
_cell.length_a   1.000
_cell.length_b   1.000
_cell.length_c   1.000
_cell.angle_alpha   90.00
_cell.angle_beta   90.00
_cell.angle_gamma   90.00
#
_symmetry.space_group_name_H-M   'P 1'
#
loop_
_entity.id
_entity.type
_entity.pdbx_description
1 polymer ?
#
loop_
_entity_poly.entity_id
_entity_poly.type
_entity_poly.pdbx_seq_one_letter_code
_entity_poly.pdbx_strand_id
1 'polypeptide(L)'
;MRRLSFTAPRRTASTPPPVHATVDWERSLSHHWQHTPDADTPPLDLYTQQRQRDFGTPENLLTVLTLLEWRMLAYRLLARSDLAYADLRHTLADLLAQCQQALAFPQFVTILPLAQARLERGEQAPLEAQVAAQVQAGSAYAELLAWREQWRGVRLLSAPTPPHGVHTDRLTSPAADQVYALWLWYELLDMLQQRAVLIADHPNDPAPPDQPDQQPRTLRYTWQGCTYHICAVRDDSFTVQRSDPPPARVADQQQVYWREAGLVWLARLVVAEPPTAPYEALYGRLLAQGSAIGMLLTAVVAPPPAPVPAGYHVQLVTVAPPDQATPAAPAEQALTALLDATHAALSPPPALACHGMFLDSLSAVEQQAWLDLNLPAATPPSEILICPKPHTTPPRTDLVSRMAHCCQDGRICQIVGQAGAHKPVRPPRNATELLHELDHLFAHRPLRDMDDASITRITHQIEQLARRLAQLMGAEQRIEVFYHRLNDLGLAPIFADLDDPARRSLALAIFLVEQLDSVSAHDYAAPVMQIAGVLERLLQERILACPNLTGAAFKGKPSLGTLPFMRSKPERTEGDWERLLAHLEQVWQGQLHYDQQPYQISFDGFVTLLAHVRTIRNRAAHTTQIKRHEYTHFFQLTCQAGATQLGALPTLLLAWRSGPAPHG
;
A
#
# COMPACT_ATOMS: atom_id res chain seq x y z
N MET A 1 29.79 32.32 -17.41
CA MET A 1 29.90 33.62 -16.70
C MET A 1 29.18 34.70 -17.51
N ARG A 2 28.02 35.17 -17.03
CA ARG A 2 27.25 36.25 -17.66
C ARG A 2 28.04 37.57 -17.48
N ARG A 3 28.43 38.22 -18.58
CA ARG A 3 29.25 39.45 -18.55
C ARG A 3 28.33 40.67 -18.36
N LEU A 4 28.56 41.47 -17.31
CA LEU A 4 27.87 42.75 -17.12
C LEU A 4 28.20 43.71 -18.27
N SER A 5 27.26 44.62 -18.60
CA SER A 5 27.55 45.68 -19.58
C SER A 5 28.48 46.69 -18.93
N PHE A 6 29.40 47.27 -19.70
CA PHE A 6 30.24 48.38 -19.22
C PHE A 6 30.52 49.31 -20.38
N THR A 7 30.63 50.60 -20.08
CA THR A 7 31.25 51.57 -20.98
C THR A 7 32.68 51.81 -20.53
N ALA A 8 33.58 52.14 -21.45
CA ALA A 8 34.98 52.42 -21.13
C ALA A 8 35.37 53.81 -21.65
N PRO A 9 34.77 54.88 -21.10
CA PRO A 9 35.11 56.23 -21.52
C PRO A 9 36.61 56.48 -21.30
N ARG A 10 37.27 57.09 -22.28
CA ARG A 10 38.68 57.47 -22.15
C ARG A 10 38.76 58.65 -21.18
N ARG A 11 39.38 58.45 -20.02
CA ARG A 11 39.72 59.52 -19.10
C ARG A 11 41.23 59.75 -19.12
N THR A 12 41.63 61.02 -19.21
CA THR A 12 43.02 61.43 -19.02
C THR A 12 43.22 61.72 -17.53
N ALA A 13 44.18 61.04 -16.91
CA ALA A 13 44.52 61.25 -15.50
C ALA A 13 46.04 61.43 -15.36
N SER A 14 46.47 62.39 -14.54
CA SER A 14 47.88 62.55 -14.16
C SER A 14 48.21 61.52 -13.08
N THR A 15 49.28 60.73 -13.27
CA THR A 15 49.73 59.72 -12.30
C THR A 15 51.26 59.69 -12.24
N PRO A 16 51.88 59.64 -11.05
CA PRO A 16 53.33 59.47 -10.95
C PRO A 16 53.75 58.05 -11.38
N PRO A 17 54.98 57.86 -11.91
CA PRO A 17 55.49 56.55 -12.27
C PRO A 17 55.72 55.66 -11.03
N PRO A 18 55.57 54.32 -11.15
CA PRO A 18 55.29 53.56 -12.38
C PRO A 18 53.81 53.59 -12.78
N VAL A 19 53.54 53.81 -14.07
CA VAL A 19 52.19 53.88 -14.63
C VAL A 19 51.82 52.55 -15.32
N HIS A 20 50.59 52.09 -15.07
CA HIS A 20 50.05 50.83 -15.61
C HIS A 20 49.15 51.02 -16.85
N ALA A 21 49.12 52.21 -17.44
CA ALA A 21 48.26 52.55 -18.58
C ALA A 21 49.05 53.25 -19.70
N THR A 22 48.45 53.36 -20.88
CA THR A 22 49.08 54.02 -22.03
C THR A 22 49.34 55.50 -21.71
N VAL A 23 50.60 55.90 -21.73
CA VAL A 23 51.04 57.28 -21.47
C VAL A 23 50.76 58.14 -22.70
N ASP A 24 50.14 59.29 -22.47
CA ASP A 24 49.98 60.37 -23.44
C ASP A 24 51.26 61.22 -23.41
N TRP A 25 52.27 60.78 -24.16
CA TRP A 25 53.59 61.40 -24.13
C TRP A 25 53.57 62.85 -24.59
N GLU A 26 52.75 63.17 -25.59
CA GLU A 26 52.60 64.54 -26.10
C GLU A 26 52.12 65.48 -25.00
N ARG A 27 51.08 65.09 -24.27
CA ARG A 27 50.54 65.90 -23.16
C ARG A 27 51.45 65.93 -21.94
N SER A 28 52.12 64.81 -21.63
CA SER A 28 53.05 64.69 -20.50
C SER A 28 54.30 65.55 -20.70
N LEU A 29 54.88 65.51 -21.90
CA LEU A 29 56.05 66.33 -22.26
C LEU A 29 55.68 67.81 -22.36
N SER A 30 54.54 68.14 -22.97
CA SER A 30 54.07 69.53 -23.06
C SER A 30 53.85 70.15 -21.68
N HIS A 31 53.22 69.43 -20.75
CA HIS A 31 53.04 69.88 -19.37
C HIS A 31 54.38 70.05 -18.64
N HIS A 32 55.29 69.08 -18.81
CA HIS A 32 56.60 69.12 -18.17
C HIS A 32 57.47 70.29 -18.67
N TRP A 33 57.53 70.53 -19.99
CA TRP A 33 58.27 71.66 -20.56
C TRP A 33 57.69 73.01 -20.17
N GLN A 34 56.36 73.10 -20.02
CA GLN A 34 55.73 74.34 -19.55
C GLN A 34 56.07 74.67 -18.09
N HIS A 35 56.39 73.67 -17.26
CA HIS A 35 56.55 73.86 -15.81
C HIS A 35 58.00 73.71 -15.34
N THR A 36 58.86 73.12 -16.17
CA THR A 36 60.30 72.87 -15.91
C THR A 36 61.09 72.96 -17.22
N PRO A 37 61.27 74.16 -17.80
CA PRO A 37 61.90 74.34 -19.12
C PRO A 37 63.41 74.06 -19.14
N ASP A 38 64.11 74.22 -18.00
CA ASP A 38 65.59 74.20 -17.94
C ASP A 38 66.18 72.92 -17.32
N ALA A 39 65.38 71.86 -17.16
CA ALA A 39 65.79 70.66 -16.44
C ALA A 39 65.96 69.45 -17.38
N ASP A 40 67.18 68.89 -17.44
CA ASP A 40 67.51 67.58 -18.04
C ASP A 40 66.88 66.39 -17.27
N THR A 41 65.81 66.62 -16.51
CA THR A 41 65.16 65.62 -15.66
C THR A 41 63.88 65.09 -16.32
N PRO A 42 63.60 63.78 -16.28
CA PRO A 42 62.38 63.22 -16.85
C PRO A 42 61.10 63.70 -16.12
N PRO A 43 59.93 63.69 -16.79
CA PRO A 43 58.66 64.11 -16.19
C PRO A 43 58.26 63.22 -15.00
N LEU A 44 58.01 63.86 -13.85
CA LEU A 44 57.56 63.19 -12.61
C LEU A 44 56.07 62.83 -12.63
N ASP A 45 55.28 63.50 -13.47
CA ASP A 45 53.85 63.26 -13.64
C ASP A 45 53.56 62.86 -15.09
N LEU A 46 52.97 61.67 -15.27
CA LEU A 46 52.62 61.14 -16.58
C LEU A 46 51.11 61.20 -16.77
N TYR A 47 50.65 61.88 -17.81
CA TYR A 47 49.26 61.84 -18.22
C TYR A 47 49.00 60.50 -18.88
N THR A 48 48.11 59.71 -18.30
CA THR A 48 47.73 58.40 -18.85
C THR A 48 46.32 58.43 -19.39
N GLN A 49 46.11 57.74 -20.51
CA GLN A 49 44.77 57.44 -21.01
C GLN A 49 44.30 56.15 -20.37
N GLN A 50 43.50 56.28 -19.30
CA GLN A 50 42.92 55.13 -18.63
C GLN A 50 41.52 54.86 -19.19
N ARG A 51 41.29 53.60 -19.60
CA ARG A 51 39.95 53.08 -19.86
C ARG A 51 39.39 52.54 -18.56
N GLN A 52 38.78 53.40 -17.76
CA GLN A 52 38.06 52.95 -16.57
C GLN A 52 36.75 52.30 -17.02
N ARG A 53 36.51 51.06 -16.61
CA ARG A 53 35.23 50.38 -16.86
C ARG A 53 34.18 51.03 -15.97
N ASP A 54 33.25 51.74 -16.58
CA ASP A 54 32.07 52.28 -15.92
C ASP A 54 30.92 51.27 -16.07
N PHE A 55 30.47 50.77 -14.92
CA PHE A 55 29.35 49.83 -14.82
C PHE A 55 28.01 50.53 -14.60
N GLY A 56 27.98 51.88 -14.55
CA GLY A 56 26.76 52.71 -14.47
C GLY A 56 25.94 52.75 -15.75
N THR A 57 25.94 51.67 -16.51
CA THR A 57 25.15 51.53 -17.74
C THR A 57 23.65 51.43 -17.42
N PRO A 58 22.76 51.82 -18.35
CA PRO A 58 21.33 51.71 -18.16
C PRO A 58 20.88 50.29 -17.81
N GLU A 59 21.52 49.25 -18.37
CA GLU A 59 21.11 47.87 -18.15
C GLU A 59 21.48 47.36 -16.75
N ASN A 60 22.67 47.72 -16.27
CA ASN A 60 23.08 47.39 -14.91
C ASN A 60 22.25 48.18 -13.88
N LEU A 61 21.95 49.44 -14.16
CA LEU A 61 21.05 50.25 -13.32
C LEU A 61 19.65 49.63 -13.23
N LEU A 62 19.10 49.15 -14.35
CA LEU A 62 17.81 48.46 -14.38
C LEU A 62 17.85 47.16 -13.57
N THR A 63 18.95 46.42 -13.63
CA THR A 63 19.16 45.19 -12.85
C THR A 63 19.15 45.49 -11.35
N VAL A 64 19.95 46.47 -10.89
CA VAL A 64 19.99 46.86 -9.47
C VAL A 64 18.65 47.42 -9.01
N LEU A 65 17.98 48.22 -9.84
CA LEU A 65 16.65 48.74 -9.56
C LEU A 65 15.63 47.60 -9.38
N THR A 66 15.68 46.58 -10.23
CA THR A 66 14.81 45.39 -10.12
C THR A 66 15.01 44.66 -8.80
N LEU A 67 16.27 44.45 -8.39
CA LEU A 67 16.59 43.81 -7.11
C LEU A 67 16.10 44.64 -5.91
N LEU A 68 16.20 45.98 -5.98
CA LEU A 68 15.66 46.87 -4.96
C LEU A 68 14.14 46.77 -4.84
N GLU A 69 13.43 46.76 -5.97
CA GLU A 69 11.97 46.61 -6.01
C GLU A 69 11.52 45.26 -5.44
N TRP A 70 12.19 44.17 -5.81
CA TRP A 70 11.91 42.83 -5.30
C TRP A 70 12.14 42.73 -3.80
N ARG A 71 13.25 43.30 -3.32
CA ARG A 71 13.56 43.37 -1.90
C ARG A 71 12.46 44.14 -1.13
N MET A 72 12.03 45.30 -1.63
CA MET A 72 10.95 46.07 -1.00
C MET A 72 9.64 45.29 -0.98
N LEU A 73 9.30 44.58 -2.05
CA LEU A 73 8.09 43.77 -2.12
C LEU A 73 8.13 42.64 -1.09
N ALA A 74 9.23 41.89 -1.03
CA ALA A 74 9.39 40.80 -0.06
C ALA A 74 9.33 41.31 1.39
N TYR A 75 9.93 42.48 1.69
CA TYR A 75 9.79 43.12 3.00
C TYR A 75 8.34 43.51 3.31
N ARG A 76 7.64 44.13 2.36
CA ARG A 76 6.23 44.50 2.54
C ARG A 76 5.35 43.29 2.79
N LEU A 77 5.59 42.20 2.06
CA LEU A 77 4.90 40.95 2.28
C LEU A 77 5.21 40.44 3.68
N LEU A 78 6.46 40.18 4.05
CA LEU A 78 6.82 39.69 5.38
C LEU A 78 6.34 40.57 6.55
N ALA A 79 6.19 41.88 6.34
CA ALA A 79 5.65 42.79 7.35
C ALA A 79 4.13 42.67 7.57
N ARG A 80 3.40 41.98 6.70
CA ARG A 80 1.97 41.73 6.89
C ARG A 80 1.76 40.66 7.96
N SER A 81 0.97 41.01 8.98
CA SER A 81 0.61 40.11 10.07
C SER A 81 -0.34 38.97 9.66
N ASP A 82 -0.98 39.07 8.49
CA ASP A 82 -1.95 38.11 7.96
C ASP A 82 -1.34 36.99 7.10
N LEU A 83 -0.03 36.99 6.87
CA LEU A 83 0.66 35.88 6.21
C LEU A 83 0.77 34.68 7.16
N ALA A 84 -0.22 33.80 7.10
CA ALA A 84 -0.34 32.61 7.94
C ALA A 84 0.67 31.49 7.59
N TYR A 85 1.22 31.48 6.38
CA TYR A 85 2.03 30.35 5.88
C TYR A 85 3.52 30.48 6.25
N ALA A 86 4.02 29.55 7.07
CA ALA A 86 5.42 29.50 7.50
C ALA A 86 6.40 29.24 6.32
N ASP A 87 6.04 28.36 5.38
CA ASP A 87 6.88 28.02 4.22
C ASP A 87 7.06 29.20 3.26
N LEU A 88 5.99 29.98 3.08
CA LEU A 88 6.04 31.20 2.28
C LEU A 88 6.93 32.25 2.95
N ARG A 89 6.89 32.35 4.29
CA ARG A 89 7.81 33.23 5.03
C ARG A 89 9.27 32.80 4.84
N HIS A 90 9.57 31.50 4.87
CA HIS A 90 10.92 31.00 4.62
C HIS A 90 11.38 31.32 3.19
N THR A 91 10.54 31.04 2.19
CA THR A 91 10.81 31.36 0.79
C THR A 91 11.05 32.86 0.56
N LEU A 92 10.25 33.71 1.19
CA LEU A 92 10.41 35.18 1.13
C LEU A 92 11.69 35.65 1.86
N ALA A 93 12.06 35.00 2.95
CA ALA A 93 13.31 35.29 3.67
C ALA A 93 14.53 34.89 2.83
N ASP A 94 14.50 33.74 2.18
CA ASP A 94 15.55 33.30 1.26
C ASP A 94 15.69 34.24 0.07
N LEU A 95 14.55 34.68 -0.50
CA LEU A 95 14.52 35.68 -1.55
C LEU A 95 15.19 36.99 -1.11
N LEU A 96 14.90 37.46 0.11
CA LEU A 96 15.53 38.64 0.68
C LEU A 96 17.05 38.46 0.83
N ALA A 97 17.49 37.31 1.33
CA ALA A 97 18.91 36.99 1.49
C ALA A 97 19.63 36.98 0.14
N GLN A 98 19.04 36.37 -0.89
CA GLN A 98 19.57 36.35 -2.26
C GLN A 98 19.65 37.77 -2.86
N CYS A 99 18.62 38.59 -2.66
CA CYS A 99 18.65 40.00 -3.10
C CYS A 99 19.75 40.79 -2.39
N GLN A 100 19.92 40.60 -1.07
CA GLN A 100 20.99 41.27 -0.31
C GLN A 100 22.38 40.85 -0.78
N GLN A 101 22.60 39.55 -0.99
CA GLN A 101 23.85 39.02 -1.50
C GLN A 101 24.16 39.55 -2.91
N ALA A 102 23.16 39.60 -3.80
CA ALA A 102 23.33 40.15 -5.14
C ALA A 102 23.65 41.66 -5.10
N LEU A 103 22.96 42.43 -4.27
CA LEU A 103 23.22 43.88 -4.11
C LEU A 103 24.59 44.18 -3.47
N ALA A 104 25.16 43.24 -2.71
CA ALA A 104 26.51 43.34 -2.15
C ALA A 104 27.64 43.07 -3.18
N PHE A 105 27.29 42.71 -4.43
CA PHE A 105 28.28 42.53 -5.48
C PHE A 105 29.06 43.83 -5.74
N PRO A 106 30.41 43.84 -5.76
CA PRO A 106 31.20 45.08 -5.76
C PRO A 106 30.85 46.07 -6.87
N GLN A 107 30.53 45.58 -8.06
CA GLN A 107 30.14 46.40 -9.21
C GLN A 107 28.72 47.01 -9.06
N PHE A 108 27.85 46.39 -8.26
CA PHE A 108 26.52 46.94 -7.97
C PHE A 108 26.57 47.93 -6.82
N VAL A 109 27.42 47.71 -5.81
CA VAL A 109 27.60 48.64 -4.68
C VAL A 109 27.96 50.05 -5.16
N THR A 110 28.77 50.19 -6.22
CA THR A 110 29.16 51.50 -6.76
C THR A 110 28.03 52.25 -7.46
N ILE A 111 27.05 51.53 -8.04
CA ILE A 111 25.91 52.12 -8.77
C ILE A 111 24.61 52.10 -7.94
N LEU A 112 24.62 51.45 -6.78
CA LEU A 112 23.48 51.31 -5.87
C LEU A 112 22.86 52.67 -5.48
N PRO A 113 23.65 53.70 -5.07
CA PRO A 113 23.06 54.99 -4.72
C PRO A 113 22.35 55.66 -5.91
N LEU A 114 22.87 55.47 -7.13
CA LEU A 114 22.28 56.02 -8.35
C LEU A 114 20.97 55.30 -8.70
N ALA A 115 20.96 53.96 -8.63
CA ALA A 115 19.75 53.18 -8.86
C ALA A 115 18.66 53.49 -7.83
N GLN A 116 19.05 53.66 -6.56
CA GLN A 116 18.13 54.02 -5.48
C GLN A 116 17.53 55.43 -5.67
N ALA A 117 18.36 56.42 -6.02
CA ALA A 117 17.88 57.77 -6.33
C ALA A 117 16.88 57.80 -7.50
N ARG A 118 17.09 56.97 -8.53
CA ARG A 118 16.15 56.84 -9.66
C ARG A 118 14.85 56.16 -9.25
N LEU A 119 14.94 55.11 -8.42
CA LEU A 119 13.79 54.42 -7.87
C LEU A 119 12.89 55.37 -7.05
N GLU A 120 13.52 56.20 -6.21
CA GLU A 120 12.83 57.21 -5.39
C GLU A 120 12.15 58.30 -6.23
N ARG A 121 12.71 58.64 -7.40
CA ARG A 121 12.13 59.62 -8.35
C ARG A 121 11.07 59.05 -9.29
N GLY A 122 10.82 57.73 -9.26
CA GLY A 122 9.86 57.10 -10.16
C GLY A 122 10.36 57.00 -11.61
N GLU A 123 11.67 56.95 -11.85
CA GLU A 123 12.28 56.95 -13.19
C GLU A 123 12.42 55.55 -13.81
N GLN A 124 11.61 54.56 -13.39
CA GLN A 124 11.70 53.18 -13.89
C GLN A 124 11.33 53.06 -15.37
N ALA A 125 10.17 53.59 -15.76
CA ALA A 125 9.69 53.46 -17.14
C ALA A 125 10.61 54.16 -18.17
N PRO A 126 11.14 55.38 -17.90
CA PRO A 126 12.16 55.98 -18.75
C PRO A 126 13.44 55.13 -18.87
N LEU A 127 13.91 54.53 -17.77
CA LEU A 127 15.09 53.67 -17.77
C LEU A 127 14.87 52.39 -18.59
N GLU A 128 13.71 51.77 -18.47
CA GLU A 128 13.35 50.59 -19.27
C GLU A 128 13.25 50.91 -20.76
N ALA A 129 12.65 52.04 -21.13
CA ALA A 129 12.62 52.50 -22.52
C ALA A 129 14.04 52.74 -23.06
N GLN A 130 14.94 53.30 -22.23
CA GLN A 130 16.34 53.48 -22.57
C GLN A 130 17.07 52.15 -22.79
N VAL A 131 16.82 51.14 -21.95
CA VAL A 131 17.40 49.80 -22.09
C VAL A 131 16.82 49.08 -23.32
N ALA A 132 15.50 49.12 -23.50
CA ALA A 132 14.82 48.50 -24.63
C ALA A 132 15.32 49.04 -25.99
N ALA A 133 15.68 50.32 -26.06
CA ALA A 133 16.26 50.92 -27.26
C ALA A 133 17.68 50.45 -27.58
N GLN A 134 18.42 49.89 -26.61
CA GLN A 134 19.84 49.54 -26.73
C GLN A 134 20.10 48.03 -26.69
N VAL A 135 19.13 47.25 -26.24
CA VAL A 135 19.28 45.82 -25.96
C VAL A 135 19.25 44.97 -27.24
N GLN A 136 20.12 43.97 -27.31
CA GLN A 136 20.08 42.95 -28.36
C GLN A 136 19.10 41.83 -27.99
N ALA A 137 18.35 41.33 -28.98
CA ALA A 137 17.46 40.18 -28.82
C ALA A 137 18.24 38.95 -28.31
N GLY A 138 17.67 38.23 -27.35
CA GLY A 138 18.30 37.05 -26.72
C GLY A 138 19.38 37.38 -25.67
N SER A 139 19.59 38.65 -25.31
CA SER A 139 20.46 39.00 -24.18
C SER A 139 19.75 38.85 -22.85
N ALA A 140 20.51 38.69 -21.75
CA ALA A 140 19.96 38.61 -20.39
C ALA A 140 19.15 39.86 -19.99
N TYR A 141 19.43 41.02 -20.59
CA TYR A 141 18.66 42.24 -20.34
C TYR A 141 17.34 42.27 -21.12
N ALA A 142 17.26 41.60 -22.28
CA ALA A 142 16.00 41.41 -22.99
C ALA A 142 15.10 40.44 -22.21
N GLU A 143 15.68 39.36 -21.65
CA GLU A 143 14.97 38.47 -20.72
C GLU A 143 14.49 39.24 -19.47
N LEU A 144 15.33 40.11 -18.90
CA LEU A 144 14.96 40.96 -17.77
C LEU A 144 13.78 41.88 -18.11
N LEU A 145 13.78 42.53 -19.28
CA LEU A 145 12.67 43.38 -19.72
C LEU A 145 11.37 42.58 -19.90
N ALA A 146 11.44 41.42 -20.55
CA ALA A 146 10.29 40.54 -20.72
C ALA A 146 9.74 40.07 -19.36
N TRP A 147 10.63 39.69 -18.44
CA TRP A 147 10.26 39.32 -17.08
C TRP A 147 9.61 40.50 -16.33
N ARG A 148 10.15 41.71 -16.44
CA ARG A 148 9.58 42.91 -15.79
C ARG A 148 8.20 43.26 -16.33
N GLU A 149 7.99 43.09 -17.64
CA GLU A 149 6.67 43.25 -18.26
C GLU A 149 5.67 42.22 -17.73
N GLN A 150 6.06 40.96 -17.65
CA GLN A 150 5.25 39.91 -17.03
C GLN A 150 4.93 40.24 -15.57
N TRP A 151 5.94 40.65 -14.79
CA TRP A 151 5.81 40.98 -13.38
C TRP A 151 4.83 42.14 -13.13
N ARG A 152 4.81 43.17 -13.99
CA ARG A 152 3.78 44.24 -13.92
C ARG A 152 2.36 43.73 -14.11
N GLY A 153 2.20 42.67 -14.90
CA GLY A 153 0.92 41.97 -15.07
C GLY A 153 0.52 41.14 -13.85
N VAL A 154 1.47 40.76 -12.99
CA VAL A 154 1.23 39.97 -11.78
C VAL A 154 1.03 40.90 -10.59
N ARG A 155 -0.22 41.26 -10.30
CA ARG A 155 -0.56 41.93 -9.04
C ARG A 155 -0.65 40.90 -7.91
N LEU A 156 0.46 40.71 -7.20
CA LEU A 156 0.50 39.90 -5.98
C LEU A 156 -0.33 40.59 -4.87
N LEU A 157 -1.39 39.91 -4.42
CA LEU A 157 -2.08 40.16 -3.15
C LEU A 157 -2.70 41.56 -2.94
N SER A 158 -2.91 42.31 -4.03
CA SER A 158 -3.68 43.57 -4.03
C SER A 158 -4.83 43.41 -5.01
N ALA A 159 -6.06 43.31 -4.52
CA ALA A 159 -7.24 43.33 -5.37
C ALA A 159 -7.57 44.77 -5.77
N PRO A 160 -7.44 45.16 -7.05
CA PRO A 160 -8.42 46.05 -7.64
C PRO A 160 -9.56 45.20 -8.19
N THR A 161 -10.78 45.72 -8.11
CA THR A 161 -11.91 45.30 -8.95
C THR A 161 -11.39 45.08 -10.38
N PRO A 162 -11.64 43.92 -11.03
CA PRO A 162 -11.13 43.68 -12.37
C PRO A 162 -11.71 44.77 -13.29
N PRO A 163 -10.87 45.47 -14.08
CA PRO A 163 -11.41 46.24 -15.20
C PRO A 163 -12.22 45.27 -16.05
N HIS A 164 -13.47 45.60 -16.32
CA HIS A 164 -14.32 44.82 -17.22
C HIS A 164 -13.54 44.56 -18.52
N GLY A 165 -13.23 43.29 -18.79
CA GLY A 165 -12.45 42.87 -19.96
C GLY A 165 -11.04 42.34 -19.67
N VAL A 166 -10.83 41.54 -18.62
CA VAL A 166 -9.58 40.76 -18.50
C VAL A 166 -9.55 39.70 -19.60
N HIS A 167 -8.52 39.77 -20.44
CA HIS A 167 -8.20 38.85 -21.53
C HIS A 167 -8.30 37.37 -21.09
N THR A 168 -9.29 36.66 -21.63
CA THR A 168 -9.56 35.23 -21.42
C THR A 168 -8.43 34.31 -21.93
N ASP A 169 -7.54 34.79 -22.80
CA ASP A 169 -6.42 34.02 -23.37
C ASP A 169 -5.33 33.65 -22.36
N ARG A 170 -5.29 34.23 -21.15
CA ARG A 170 -4.27 33.92 -20.13
C ARG A 170 -4.66 32.80 -19.16
N LEU A 171 -5.95 32.44 -19.09
CA LEU A 171 -6.46 31.41 -18.18
C LEU A 171 -6.39 29.99 -18.76
N THR A 172 -5.90 29.83 -20.00
CA THR A 172 -5.76 28.55 -20.71
C THR A 172 -4.33 28.03 -20.77
N SER A 173 -3.39 28.65 -20.04
CA SER A 173 -1.99 28.24 -20.05
C SER A 173 -1.71 27.13 -19.02
N PRO A 174 -0.75 26.22 -19.26
CA PRO A 174 -0.32 25.24 -18.26
C PRO A 174 0.03 25.88 -16.91
N ALA A 175 0.57 27.11 -16.91
CA ALA A 175 0.86 27.86 -15.69
C ALA A 175 -0.39 28.19 -14.85
N ALA A 176 -1.56 28.35 -15.47
CA ALA A 176 -2.81 28.60 -14.76
C ALA A 176 -3.28 27.35 -13.99
N ASP A 177 -3.14 26.16 -14.57
CA ASP A 177 -3.41 24.88 -13.90
C ASP A 177 -2.48 24.68 -12.70
N GLN A 178 -1.20 25.06 -12.85
CA GLN A 178 -0.23 24.99 -11.76
C GLN A 178 -0.60 25.93 -10.61
N VAL A 179 -0.97 27.18 -10.91
CA VAL A 179 -1.42 28.14 -9.89
C VAL A 179 -2.68 27.62 -9.19
N TYR A 180 -3.60 27.01 -9.93
CA TYR A 180 -4.81 26.42 -9.36
C TYR A 180 -4.51 25.22 -8.45
N ALA A 181 -3.63 24.31 -8.86
CA ALA A 181 -3.16 23.20 -8.03
C ALA A 181 -2.44 23.69 -6.77
N LEU A 182 -1.58 24.71 -6.91
CA LEU A 182 -0.90 25.35 -5.78
C LEU A 182 -1.89 25.96 -4.79
N TRP A 183 -2.92 26.63 -5.29
CA TRP A 183 -3.98 27.17 -4.45
C TRP A 183 -4.71 26.04 -3.71
N LEU A 184 -5.16 24.99 -4.41
CA LEU A 184 -5.80 23.81 -3.79
C LEU A 184 -4.94 23.19 -2.69
N TRP A 185 -3.63 23.09 -2.91
CA TRP A 185 -2.69 22.57 -1.91
C TRP A 185 -2.71 23.37 -0.61
N TYR A 186 -2.66 24.70 -0.69
CA TYR A 186 -2.63 25.56 0.49
C TYR A 186 -3.98 25.63 1.21
N GLU A 187 -5.09 25.58 0.47
CA GLU A 187 -6.43 25.48 1.06
C GLU A 187 -6.63 24.14 1.79
N LEU A 188 -6.16 23.03 1.20
CA LEU A 188 -6.16 21.72 1.85
C LEU A 188 -5.31 21.74 3.13
N LEU A 189 -4.10 22.29 3.07
CA LEU A 189 -3.22 22.40 4.23
C LEU A 189 -3.86 23.21 5.36
N ASP A 190 -4.40 24.39 5.05
CA ASP A 190 -5.07 25.26 6.02
C ASP A 190 -6.29 24.56 6.64
N MET A 191 -7.16 23.97 5.81
CA MET A 191 -8.33 23.22 6.28
C MET A 191 -7.94 22.05 7.21
N LEU A 192 -6.93 21.24 6.82
CA LEU A 192 -6.47 20.11 7.63
C LEU A 192 -5.81 20.55 8.95
N GLN A 193 -5.11 21.69 8.93
CA GLN A 193 -4.50 22.29 10.12
C GLN A 193 -5.56 22.85 11.08
N GLN A 194 -6.54 23.60 10.57
CA GLN A 194 -7.65 24.16 11.36
C GLN A 194 -8.48 23.05 12.04
N ARG A 195 -8.65 21.91 11.35
CA ARG A 195 -9.35 20.74 11.90
C ARG A 195 -8.49 19.86 12.81
N ALA A 196 -7.23 20.22 13.03
CA ALA A 196 -6.27 19.44 13.84
C ALA A 196 -6.16 17.96 13.41
N VAL A 197 -6.28 17.70 12.11
CA VAL A 197 -6.17 16.37 11.50
C VAL A 197 -4.85 16.14 10.76
N LEU A 198 -4.07 17.20 10.56
CA LEU A 198 -2.73 17.13 9.98
C LEU A 198 -1.76 16.45 10.96
N ILE A 199 -0.99 15.47 10.47
CA ILE A 199 0.05 14.79 11.23
C ILE A 199 1.37 15.50 10.92
N ALA A 200 2.05 16.00 11.97
CA ALA A 200 3.36 16.61 11.81
C ALA A 200 4.36 15.59 11.23
N ASP A 201 5.10 15.98 10.18
CA ASP A 201 6.05 15.11 9.50
C ASP A 201 7.10 14.56 10.47
N HIS A 202 7.35 13.26 10.37
CA HIS A 202 8.51 12.63 10.96
C HIS A 202 9.67 12.73 9.94
N PRO A 203 10.86 13.22 10.32
CA PRO A 203 11.99 13.47 9.39
C PRO A 203 12.60 12.22 8.71
N ASN A 204 11.98 11.03 8.82
CA ASN A 204 12.54 9.75 8.40
C ASN A 204 11.71 8.98 7.34
N ASP A 205 10.67 9.59 6.75
CA ASP A 205 9.96 8.90 5.66
C ASP A 205 10.79 8.91 4.36
N PRO A 206 10.95 7.74 3.69
CA PRO A 206 11.73 7.65 2.47
C PRO A 206 11.03 8.41 1.35
N ALA A 207 11.73 9.40 0.78
CA ALA A 207 11.30 10.06 -0.44
C ALA A 207 11.05 9.01 -1.56
N PRO A 208 10.03 9.20 -2.42
CA PRO A 208 9.81 8.32 -3.54
C PRO A 208 11.06 8.28 -4.44
N PRO A 209 11.45 7.09 -4.95
CA PRO A 209 12.80 6.83 -5.45
C PRO A 209 13.19 7.51 -6.79
N ASP A 210 12.30 8.25 -7.46
CA ASP A 210 12.46 8.52 -8.90
C ASP A 210 12.69 9.98 -9.33
N GLN A 211 12.81 10.98 -8.44
CA GLN A 211 13.12 12.37 -8.86
C GLN A 211 14.04 13.12 -7.86
N PRO A 212 15.32 13.35 -8.18
CA PRO A 212 16.29 13.94 -7.25
C PRO A 212 16.27 15.48 -7.13
N ASP A 213 15.57 16.23 -7.99
CA ASP A 213 15.72 17.70 -8.06
C ASP A 213 14.55 18.54 -7.50
N GLN A 214 13.43 17.93 -7.13
CA GLN A 214 12.34 18.61 -6.40
C GLN A 214 11.76 17.63 -5.39
N GLN A 215 11.96 17.88 -4.10
CA GLN A 215 11.25 17.11 -3.08
C GLN A 215 9.74 17.31 -3.31
N PRO A 216 8.99 16.24 -3.61
CA PRO A 216 7.55 16.37 -3.80
C PRO A 216 6.93 16.86 -2.50
N ARG A 217 6.01 17.82 -2.60
CA ARG A 217 5.27 18.29 -1.43
C ARG A 217 4.36 17.18 -0.96
N THR A 218 4.38 16.90 0.34
CA THR A 218 3.64 15.79 0.94
C THR A 218 2.80 16.30 2.11
N LEU A 219 1.61 15.73 2.29
CA LEU A 219 0.74 15.97 3.45
C LEU A 219 0.32 14.62 4.03
N ARG A 220 0.45 14.47 5.34
CA ARG A 220 -0.10 13.33 6.09
C ARG A 220 -1.24 13.81 6.98
N TYR A 221 -2.38 13.13 6.95
CA TYR A 221 -3.55 13.52 7.73
C TYR A 221 -4.42 12.34 8.12
N THR A 222 -5.18 12.48 9.21
CA THR A 222 -6.17 11.50 9.66
C THR A 222 -7.57 11.97 9.27
N TRP A 223 -8.32 11.15 8.54
CA TRP A 223 -9.70 11.44 8.16
C TRP A 223 -10.59 10.24 8.44
N GLN A 224 -11.66 10.47 9.21
CA GLN A 224 -12.63 9.44 9.61
C GLN A 224 -11.97 8.16 10.17
N GLY A 225 -10.89 8.32 10.95
CA GLY A 225 -10.18 7.20 11.59
C GLY A 225 -9.12 6.49 10.73
N CYS A 226 -8.96 6.87 9.46
CA CYS A 226 -7.88 6.38 8.58
C CYS A 226 -6.81 7.46 8.39
N THR A 227 -5.55 7.05 8.24
CA THR A 227 -4.46 7.97 7.88
C THR A 227 -4.18 7.90 6.39
N TYR A 228 -4.00 9.05 5.76
CA TYR A 228 -3.72 9.22 4.34
C TYR A 228 -2.46 10.06 4.11
N HIS A 229 -1.89 9.88 2.93
CA HIS A 229 -0.78 10.63 2.40
C HIS A 229 -1.16 11.21 1.03
N ILE A 230 -1.07 12.53 0.88
CA ILE A 230 -1.20 13.24 -0.40
C ILE A 230 0.19 13.66 -0.85
N CYS A 231 0.57 13.30 -2.07
CA CYS A 231 1.83 13.69 -2.69
C CYS A 231 1.56 14.49 -3.96
N ALA A 232 2.11 15.71 -4.05
CA ALA A 232 2.11 16.49 -5.26
C ALA A 232 3.24 15.98 -6.18
N VAL A 233 2.88 15.14 -7.17
CA VAL A 233 3.86 14.44 -8.02
C VAL A 233 4.31 15.30 -9.19
N ARG A 234 3.46 16.24 -9.65
CA ARG A 234 3.75 17.25 -10.67
C ARG A 234 2.93 18.51 -10.36
N ASP A 235 3.28 19.63 -10.97
CA ASP A 235 2.66 20.94 -10.68
C ASP A 235 1.12 20.97 -10.86
N ASP A 236 0.48 19.97 -11.50
CA ASP A 236 -0.97 19.90 -11.76
C ASP A 236 -1.69 18.66 -11.17
N SER A 237 -1.00 17.76 -10.46
CA SER A 237 -1.61 16.49 -9.99
C SER A 237 -1.15 16.03 -8.62
N PHE A 238 -2.07 15.40 -7.90
CA PHE A 238 -1.86 14.82 -6.58
C PHE A 238 -2.13 13.32 -6.59
N THR A 239 -1.36 12.57 -5.82
CA THR A 239 -1.61 11.16 -5.54
C THR A 239 -1.98 10.99 -4.09
N VAL A 240 -3.07 10.28 -3.84
CA VAL A 240 -3.56 10.03 -2.49
C VAL A 240 -3.49 8.55 -2.19
N GLN A 241 -2.83 8.19 -1.10
CA GLN A 241 -2.67 6.81 -0.66
C GLN A 241 -3.05 6.69 0.80
N ARG A 242 -3.64 5.55 1.17
CA ARG A 242 -3.85 5.21 2.57
C ARG A 242 -2.53 4.81 3.21
N SER A 243 -2.27 5.25 4.42
CA SER A 243 -1.08 4.91 5.23
C SER A 243 -1.43 4.06 6.45
N ASP A 244 -2.59 4.28 7.06
CA ASP A 244 -3.09 3.48 8.18
C ASP A 244 -4.61 3.25 8.06
N PRO A 245 -5.09 2.00 7.97
CA PRO A 245 -4.32 0.77 7.84
C PRO A 245 -3.43 0.79 6.58
N PRO A 246 -2.24 0.15 6.62
CA PRO A 246 -1.29 0.21 5.52
C PRO A 246 -1.92 -0.31 4.22
N PRO A 247 -1.49 0.22 3.06
CA PRO A 247 -2.00 -0.23 1.77
C PRO A 247 -1.67 -1.70 1.59
N ALA A 248 -2.62 -2.47 1.06
CA ALA A 248 -2.42 -3.88 0.84
C ALA A 248 -1.21 -4.07 -0.10
N ARG A 249 -0.30 -4.98 0.26
CA ARG A 249 0.91 -5.26 -0.52
C ARG A 249 1.19 -6.74 -0.57
N VAL A 250 1.66 -7.19 -1.72
CA VAL A 250 2.12 -8.56 -1.93
C VAL A 250 3.61 -8.49 -2.18
N ALA A 251 4.37 -9.08 -1.27
CA ALA A 251 5.83 -9.12 -1.36
C ALA A 251 6.35 -10.51 -0.98
N ASP A 252 7.39 -10.96 -1.68
CA ASP A 252 8.18 -12.13 -1.31
C ASP A 252 9.65 -11.75 -1.36
N GLN A 253 10.45 -12.23 -0.40
CA GLN A 253 11.91 -12.06 -0.37
C GLN A 253 12.39 -10.62 -0.73
N GLN A 254 11.78 -9.60 -0.09
CA GLN A 254 12.02 -8.16 -0.32
C GLN A 254 11.52 -7.57 -1.66
N GLN A 255 11.08 -8.38 -2.61
CA GLN A 255 10.48 -7.91 -3.86
C GLN A 255 8.99 -7.66 -3.66
N VAL A 256 8.51 -6.46 -4.02
CA VAL A 256 7.08 -6.15 -4.04
C VAL A 256 6.53 -6.45 -5.44
N TYR A 257 5.56 -7.35 -5.53
CA TYR A 257 4.92 -7.72 -6.80
C TYR A 257 3.65 -6.95 -7.08
N TRP A 258 2.96 -6.53 -6.02
CA TRP A 258 1.74 -5.74 -6.13
C TRP A 258 1.59 -4.83 -4.91
N ARG A 259 1.06 -3.63 -5.15
CA ARG A 259 0.63 -2.69 -4.13
C ARG A 259 -0.76 -2.20 -4.50
N GLU A 260 -1.58 -1.99 -3.49
CA GLU A 260 -2.84 -1.29 -3.63
C GLU A 260 -2.59 0.07 -4.28
N ALA A 261 -3.32 0.32 -5.37
CA ALA A 261 -3.22 1.59 -6.07
C ALA A 261 -3.85 2.70 -5.24
N GLY A 262 -3.21 3.87 -5.25
CA GLY A 262 -3.80 5.08 -4.69
C GLY A 262 -4.88 5.65 -5.60
N LEU A 263 -5.30 6.86 -5.29
CA LEU A 263 -6.24 7.66 -6.07
C LEU A 263 -5.49 8.86 -6.68
N VAL A 264 -5.88 9.28 -7.89
CA VAL A 264 -5.27 10.44 -8.57
C VAL A 264 -6.23 11.63 -8.55
N TRP A 265 -5.76 12.78 -8.11
CA TRP A 265 -6.42 14.06 -8.32
C TRP A 265 -5.70 14.84 -9.43
N LEU A 266 -6.44 15.33 -10.42
CA LEU A 266 -5.92 16.20 -11.47
C LEU A 266 -6.59 17.56 -11.36
N ALA A 267 -5.83 18.63 -11.15
CA ALA A 267 -6.36 19.98 -11.03
C ALA A 267 -6.27 20.71 -12.38
N ARG A 268 -7.42 21.22 -12.86
CA ARG A 268 -7.52 21.95 -14.13
C ARG A 268 -8.38 23.20 -13.99
N LEU A 269 -7.83 24.34 -14.37
CA LEU A 269 -8.55 25.60 -14.52
C LEU A 269 -9.21 25.63 -15.91
N VAL A 270 -10.21 24.76 -16.11
CA VAL A 270 -10.85 24.59 -17.43
C VAL A 270 -11.69 25.82 -17.78
N VAL A 271 -11.20 26.67 -18.70
CA VAL A 271 -11.93 27.86 -19.17
C VAL A 271 -12.24 27.81 -20.67
N ALA A 272 -11.52 27.05 -21.50
CA ALA A 272 -11.77 27.00 -22.96
C ALA A 272 -11.29 25.74 -23.73
N GLU A 273 -10.94 24.65 -23.06
CA GLU A 273 -10.50 23.41 -23.74
C GLU A 273 -11.67 22.57 -24.30
N PRO A 274 -11.43 21.71 -25.31
CA PRO A 274 -12.40 20.69 -25.67
C PRO A 274 -12.71 19.82 -24.44
N PRO A 275 -13.98 19.45 -24.23
CA PRO A 275 -14.44 18.83 -22.98
C PRO A 275 -13.76 17.48 -22.65
N THR A 276 -13.04 16.87 -23.60
CA THR A 276 -12.38 15.57 -23.45
C THR A 276 -10.92 15.64 -22.98
N ALA A 277 -10.20 16.73 -23.24
CA ALA A 277 -8.76 16.82 -22.99
C ALA A 277 -8.37 16.62 -21.50
N PRO A 278 -9.09 17.19 -20.51
CA PRO A 278 -8.81 16.94 -19.09
C PRO A 278 -8.98 15.46 -18.69
N TYR A 279 -9.94 14.76 -19.31
CA TYR A 279 -10.19 13.35 -19.04
C TYR A 279 -9.10 12.46 -19.66
N GLU A 280 -8.67 12.74 -20.89
CA GLU A 280 -7.54 12.04 -21.53
C GLU A 280 -6.26 12.18 -20.71
N ALA A 281 -5.99 13.39 -20.20
CA ALA A 281 -4.87 13.63 -19.29
C ALA A 281 -5.01 12.80 -18.00
N LEU A 282 -6.19 12.79 -17.38
CA LEU A 282 -6.44 11.98 -16.17
C LEU A 282 -6.28 10.48 -16.44
N TYR A 283 -6.79 9.95 -17.55
CA TYR A 283 -6.61 8.54 -17.91
C TYR A 283 -5.14 8.18 -18.11
N GLY A 284 -4.36 9.06 -18.75
CA GLY A 284 -2.92 8.89 -18.87
C GLY A 284 -2.22 8.80 -17.51
N ARG A 285 -2.68 9.57 -16.52
CA ARG A 285 -2.16 9.52 -15.13
C ARG A 285 -2.57 8.24 -14.40
N LEU A 286 -3.84 7.86 -14.52
CA LEU A 286 -4.38 6.64 -13.93
C LEU A 286 -3.64 5.40 -14.44
N LEU A 287 -3.41 5.32 -15.75
CA LEU A 287 -2.64 4.25 -16.38
C LEU A 287 -1.18 4.22 -15.88
N ALA A 288 -0.52 5.37 -15.81
CA ALA A 288 0.86 5.46 -15.36
C ALA A 288 1.04 5.04 -13.89
N GLN A 289 0.00 5.19 -13.06
CA GLN A 289 0.02 4.83 -11.64
C GLN A 289 -0.67 3.51 -11.31
N GLY A 290 -1.29 2.85 -12.30
CA GLY A 290 -2.09 1.64 -12.09
C GLY A 290 -3.34 1.87 -11.23
N SER A 291 -3.89 3.08 -11.22
CA SER A 291 -5.10 3.44 -10.44
C SER A 291 -6.37 3.38 -11.30
N ALA A 292 -7.49 3.01 -10.69
CA ALA A 292 -8.84 3.11 -11.29
C ALA A 292 -9.48 4.45 -11.13
N ILE A 293 -9.16 5.07 -10.01
CA ILE A 293 -10.01 6.07 -9.39
C ILE A 293 -9.30 7.39 -9.58
N GLY A 294 -9.95 8.25 -10.34
CA GLY A 294 -9.48 9.59 -10.63
C GLY A 294 -10.51 10.61 -10.19
N MET A 295 -10.05 11.76 -9.71
CA MET A 295 -10.90 12.91 -9.50
C MET A 295 -10.34 14.08 -10.31
N LEU A 296 -11.19 14.65 -11.16
CA LEU A 296 -10.89 15.87 -11.89
C LEU A 296 -11.38 17.06 -11.07
N LEU A 297 -10.45 17.89 -10.60
CA LEU A 297 -10.72 19.08 -9.79
C LEU A 297 -10.77 20.30 -10.71
N THR A 298 -11.87 21.05 -10.73
CA THR A 298 -12.02 22.23 -11.60
C THR A 298 -12.53 23.45 -10.85
N ALA A 299 -12.09 24.65 -11.24
CA ALA A 299 -12.62 25.89 -10.66
C ALA A 299 -13.98 26.31 -11.25
N VAL A 300 -14.23 25.90 -12.50
CA VAL A 300 -15.48 26.19 -13.24
C VAL A 300 -16.22 24.88 -13.48
N VAL A 301 -17.55 24.93 -13.51
CA VAL A 301 -18.39 23.77 -13.81
C VAL A 301 -18.04 23.25 -15.22
N ALA A 302 -17.37 22.11 -15.28
CA ALA A 302 -17.07 21.45 -16.53
C ALA A 302 -18.31 20.69 -17.04
N PRO A 303 -18.49 20.54 -18.37
CA PRO A 303 -19.51 19.68 -18.92
C PRO A 303 -19.32 18.22 -18.43
N PRO A 304 -20.40 17.43 -18.38
CA PRO A 304 -20.35 16.05 -17.91
C PRO A 304 -19.35 15.22 -18.73
N PRO A 305 -18.70 14.21 -18.11
CA PRO A 305 -17.67 13.42 -18.75
C PRO A 305 -18.15 12.75 -20.04
N ALA A 306 -17.24 12.62 -21.01
CA ALA A 306 -17.34 11.65 -22.09
C ALA A 306 -17.48 10.22 -21.52
N PRO A 307 -17.98 9.22 -22.29
CA PRO A 307 -18.12 7.86 -21.80
C PRO A 307 -16.80 7.35 -21.18
N VAL A 308 -16.85 7.04 -19.88
CA VAL A 308 -15.70 6.55 -19.12
C VAL A 308 -15.34 5.14 -19.63
N PRO A 309 -14.07 4.86 -19.99
CA PRO A 309 -13.66 3.53 -20.38
C PRO A 309 -13.99 2.51 -19.29
N ALA A 310 -14.37 1.29 -19.69
CA ALA A 310 -14.73 0.24 -18.73
C ALA A 310 -13.57 -0.03 -17.74
N GLY A 311 -13.89 -0.03 -16.44
CA GLY A 311 -12.93 -0.28 -15.37
C GLY A 311 -12.30 0.96 -14.73
N TYR A 312 -12.61 2.17 -15.21
CA TYR A 312 -12.20 3.42 -14.55
C TYR A 312 -13.39 4.10 -13.88
N HIS A 313 -13.12 4.77 -12.76
CA HIS A 313 -14.09 5.58 -12.03
C HIS A 313 -13.55 7.01 -11.94
N VAL A 314 -14.16 7.91 -12.70
CA VAL A 314 -13.79 9.33 -12.70
C VAL A 314 -14.90 10.16 -12.08
N GLN A 315 -14.56 10.96 -11.08
CA GLN A 315 -15.46 11.91 -10.45
C GLN A 315 -15.02 13.34 -10.79
N LEU A 316 -15.97 14.19 -11.19
CA LEU A 316 -15.75 15.63 -11.34
C LEU A 316 -16.06 16.32 -10.01
N VAL A 317 -15.12 17.12 -9.52
CA VAL A 317 -15.29 17.91 -8.29
C VAL A 317 -14.97 19.36 -8.60
N THR A 318 -15.94 20.25 -8.37
CA THR A 318 -15.74 21.69 -8.58
C THR A 318 -15.31 22.34 -7.27
N VAL A 319 -14.13 22.94 -7.25
CA VAL A 319 -13.58 23.68 -6.12
C VAL A 319 -13.25 25.08 -6.60
N ALA A 320 -14.22 25.99 -6.47
CA ALA A 320 -14.05 27.37 -6.91
C ALA A 320 -13.30 28.19 -5.86
N PRO A 321 -12.34 29.05 -6.26
CA PRO A 321 -11.74 30.02 -5.35
C PRO A 321 -12.80 31.01 -4.85
N PRO A 322 -12.68 31.50 -3.61
CA PRO A 322 -13.62 32.46 -3.06
C PRO A 322 -13.58 33.75 -3.89
N ASP A 323 -14.76 34.16 -4.38
CA ASP A 323 -14.96 35.49 -4.98
C ASP A 323 -15.23 36.50 -3.86
N GLN A 324 -14.98 37.80 -4.09
CA GLN A 324 -15.20 38.87 -3.10
C GLN A 324 -16.66 38.92 -2.58
N ALA A 325 -17.61 38.37 -3.34
CA ALA A 325 -19.02 38.30 -2.99
C ALA A 325 -19.43 36.97 -2.29
N THR A 326 -18.57 35.96 -2.30
CA THR A 326 -18.90 34.61 -1.83
C THR A 326 -18.02 34.26 -0.63
N PRO A 327 -18.59 33.91 0.54
CA PRO A 327 -17.80 33.56 1.73
C PRO A 327 -16.89 32.35 1.45
N ALA A 328 -15.86 32.12 2.28
CA ALA A 328 -14.92 30.99 2.12
C ALA A 328 -15.56 29.58 2.31
N ALA A 329 -16.74 29.52 2.92
CA ALA A 329 -17.45 28.27 3.24
C ALA A 329 -17.69 27.28 2.08
N PRO A 330 -17.95 27.67 0.81
CA PRO A 330 -18.17 26.75 -0.30
C PRO A 330 -16.91 25.96 -0.69
N ALA A 331 -15.73 26.59 -0.60
CA ALA A 331 -14.46 25.92 -0.91
C ALA A 331 -14.15 24.85 0.15
N GLU A 332 -14.32 25.19 1.43
CA GLU A 332 -14.14 24.22 2.52
C GLU A 332 -15.12 23.04 2.43
N GLN A 333 -16.39 23.30 2.05
CA GLN A 333 -17.37 22.24 1.83
C GLN A 333 -16.98 21.33 0.65
N ALA A 334 -16.51 21.91 -0.46
CA ALA A 334 -16.06 21.14 -1.62
C ALA A 334 -14.82 20.29 -1.30
N LEU A 335 -13.86 20.83 -0.54
CA LEU A 335 -12.69 20.08 -0.06
C LEU A 335 -13.07 19.00 0.95
N THR A 336 -14.02 19.26 1.84
CA THR A 336 -14.57 18.23 2.75
C THR A 336 -15.19 17.10 1.94
N ALA A 337 -16.03 17.41 0.95
CA ALA A 337 -16.64 16.42 0.07
C ALA A 337 -15.59 15.65 -0.76
N LEU A 338 -14.51 16.31 -1.18
CA LEU A 338 -13.38 15.68 -1.86
C LEU A 338 -12.68 14.65 -0.96
N LEU A 339 -12.43 15.00 0.30
CA LEU A 339 -11.83 14.08 1.28
C LEU A 339 -12.77 12.93 1.64
N ASP A 340 -14.08 13.18 1.76
CA ASP A 340 -15.08 12.15 2.02
C ASP A 340 -15.20 11.16 0.84
N ALA A 341 -15.21 11.67 -0.39
CA ALA A 341 -15.20 10.84 -1.59
C ALA A 341 -13.91 10.02 -1.70
N THR A 342 -12.77 10.61 -1.31
CA THR A 342 -11.47 9.92 -1.28
C THR A 342 -11.43 8.84 -0.21
N HIS A 343 -12.01 9.11 0.98
CA HIS A 343 -12.18 8.11 2.02
C HIS A 343 -13.04 6.94 1.54
N ALA A 344 -14.21 7.22 0.95
CA ALA A 344 -15.10 6.19 0.43
C ALA A 344 -14.48 5.35 -0.71
N ALA A 345 -13.62 5.96 -1.53
CA ALA A 345 -12.92 5.27 -2.62
C ALA A 345 -11.76 4.39 -2.12
N LEU A 346 -11.07 4.82 -1.06
CA LEU A 346 -9.92 4.12 -0.48
C LEU A 346 -10.29 3.29 0.77
N SER A 347 -11.53 3.26 1.23
CA SER A 347 -11.97 2.50 2.41
C SER A 347 -13.18 1.66 2.03
N PRO A 348 -13.21 0.33 2.27
CA PRO A 348 -12.25 -0.50 3.03
C PRO A 348 -11.08 -1.05 2.18
N PRO A 349 -9.99 -1.54 2.82
CA PRO A 349 -8.91 -2.23 2.11
C PRO A 349 -9.46 -3.38 1.26
N PRO A 350 -8.96 -3.59 0.04
CA PRO A 350 -9.41 -4.68 -0.80
C PRO A 350 -9.12 -6.02 -0.12
N ALA A 351 -10.15 -6.86 0.02
CA ALA A 351 -9.99 -8.20 0.54
C ALA A 351 -9.22 -9.05 -0.49
N LEU A 352 -7.95 -9.34 -0.19
CA LEU A 352 -7.14 -10.23 -1.01
C LEU A 352 -7.55 -11.67 -0.71
N ALA A 353 -8.22 -12.31 -1.67
CA ALA A 353 -8.68 -13.69 -1.55
C ALA A 353 -8.35 -14.51 -2.82
N CYS A 354 -8.29 -15.83 -2.67
CA CYS A 354 -8.22 -16.72 -3.82
C CYS A 354 -9.60 -16.80 -4.48
N HIS A 355 -9.68 -16.37 -5.74
CA HIS A 355 -10.86 -16.56 -6.58
C HIS A 355 -10.61 -17.56 -7.72
N GLY A 356 -9.54 -18.35 -7.63
CA GLY A 356 -9.17 -19.31 -8.66
C GLY A 356 -10.28 -20.32 -8.93
N MET A 357 -10.70 -20.41 -10.19
CA MET A 357 -11.73 -21.32 -10.67
C MET A 357 -11.11 -22.32 -11.65
N PHE A 358 -11.31 -23.61 -11.41
CA PHE A 358 -10.86 -24.64 -12.34
C PHE A 358 -11.67 -24.61 -13.62
N LEU A 359 -10.99 -24.72 -14.75
CA LEU A 359 -11.65 -24.98 -16.01
C LEU A 359 -12.18 -26.42 -16.02
N ASP A 360 -13.33 -26.63 -16.67
CA ASP A 360 -13.76 -27.99 -16.99
C ASP A 360 -12.80 -28.61 -18.02
N SER A 361 -12.83 -29.94 -18.13
CA SER A 361 -11.90 -30.66 -19.00
C SER A 361 -12.02 -30.31 -20.49
N LEU A 362 -13.20 -29.91 -20.97
CA LEU A 362 -13.40 -29.51 -22.37
C LEU A 362 -12.84 -28.12 -22.60
N SER A 363 -13.22 -27.16 -21.75
CA SER A 363 -12.70 -25.79 -21.77
C SER A 363 -11.18 -25.74 -21.62
N ALA A 364 -10.59 -26.59 -20.78
CA ALA A 364 -9.14 -26.67 -20.60
C ALA A 364 -8.41 -27.25 -21.82
N VAL A 365 -9.05 -28.15 -22.58
CA VAL A 365 -8.49 -28.70 -23.83
C VAL A 365 -8.60 -27.71 -24.97
N GLU A 366 -9.74 -27.03 -25.13
CA GLU A 366 -9.93 -26.00 -26.17
C GLU A 366 -8.99 -24.80 -25.99
N GLN A 367 -8.68 -24.44 -24.74
CA GLN A 367 -7.73 -23.37 -24.44
C GLN A 367 -6.25 -23.78 -24.56
N GLN A 368 -5.92 -25.00 -24.97
CA GLN A 368 -4.53 -25.32 -25.33
C GLN A 368 -4.01 -24.43 -26.48
N ALA A 369 -4.90 -23.90 -27.32
CA ALA A 369 -4.55 -22.93 -28.36
C ALA A 369 -4.21 -21.52 -27.82
N TRP A 370 -4.52 -21.21 -26.55
CA TRP A 370 -4.28 -19.91 -25.90
C TRP A 370 -3.02 -19.93 -25.01
N LEU A 371 -2.25 -21.03 -25.03
CA LEU A 371 -1.12 -21.33 -24.14
C LEU A 371 0.13 -20.46 -24.31
N ASP A 372 0.12 -19.43 -25.16
CA ASP A 372 1.19 -18.42 -25.21
C ASP A 372 1.24 -17.52 -23.95
N LEU A 373 0.24 -17.64 -23.06
CA LEU A 373 0.09 -16.85 -21.84
C LEU A 373 0.78 -17.51 -20.64
N ASN A 374 2.11 -17.38 -20.52
CA ASN A 374 2.90 -17.63 -19.29
C ASN A 374 2.70 -18.99 -18.56
N LEU A 375 2.05 -19.99 -19.16
CA LEU A 375 1.87 -21.30 -18.56
C LEU A 375 3.06 -22.20 -18.88
N PRO A 376 3.55 -23.01 -17.94
CA PRO A 376 4.51 -24.06 -18.24
C PRO A 376 3.96 -24.99 -19.32
N ALA A 377 4.76 -25.29 -20.35
CA ALA A 377 4.35 -26.06 -21.55
C ALA A 377 3.77 -27.46 -21.26
N ALA A 378 4.04 -28.02 -20.08
CA ALA A 378 3.55 -29.33 -19.64
C ALA A 378 2.50 -29.24 -18.51
N THR A 379 1.78 -28.13 -18.37
CA THR A 379 0.75 -28.00 -17.33
C THR A 379 -0.44 -28.90 -17.67
N PRO A 380 -0.78 -29.89 -16.82
CA PRO A 380 -1.92 -30.76 -17.09
C PRO A 380 -3.23 -29.95 -17.02
N PRO A 381 -4.23 -30.25 -17.88
CA PRO A 381 -5.50 -29.50 -17.92
C PRO A 381 -6.22 -29.40 -16.57
N SER A 382 -6.05 -30.42 -15.71
CA SER A 382 -6.61 -30.45 -14.35
C SER A 382 -6.03 -29.41 -13.39
N GLU A 383 -4.87 -28.83 -13.72
CA GLU A 383 -4.15 -27.86 -12.90
C GLU A 383 -4.29 -26.42 -13.43
N ILE A 384 -5.03 -26.22 -14.52
CA ILE A 384 -5.26 -24.91 -15.12
C ILE A 384 -6.46 -24.25 -14.45
N LEU A 385 -6.27 -23.01 -13.98
CA LEU A 385 -7.34 -22.18 -13.42
C LEU A 385 -7.45 -20.84 -14.13
N ILE A 386 -8.67 -20.31 -14.13
CA ILE A 386 -8.92 -18.88 -14.31
C ILE A 386 -8.87 -18.22 -12.93
N CYS A 387 -8.02 -17.21 -12.77
CA CYS A 387 -7.84 -16.47 -11.53
C CYS A 387 -8.25 -15.00 -11.73
N PRO A 388 -9.51 -14.63 -11.45
CA PRO A 388 -9.93 -13.24 -11.45
C PRO A 388 -9.32 -12.50 -10.25
N LYS A 389 -8.90 -11.27 -10.50
CA LYS A 389 -8.33 -10.35 -9.50
C LYS A 389 -9.19 -9.09 -9.44
N PRO A 390 -10.32 -9.12 -8.71
CA PRO A 390 -11.21 -7.97 -8.63
C PRO A 390 -10.57 -6.77 -7.90
N HIS A 391 -9.50 -7.00 -7.14
CA HIS A 391 -8.74 -5.96 -6.43
C HIS A 391 -7.69 -5.26 -7.29
N THR A 392 -7.37 -5.77 -8.48
CA THR A 392 -6.51 -5.04 -9.42
C THR A 392 -7.37 -4.11 -10.26
N THR A 393 -6.81 -2.98 -10.67
CA THR A 393 -7.49 -2.10 -11.64
C THR A 393 -6.63 -1.84 -12.88
N PRO A 394 -7.16 -2.05 -14.10
CA PRO A 394 -8.47 -2.70 -14.38
C PRO A 394 -8.54 -4.12 -13.81
N PRO A 395 -9.75 -4.64 -13.52
CA PRO A 395 -9.92 -6.02 -13.10
C PRO A 395 -9.24 -6.93 -14.10
N ARG A 396 -8.33 -7.77 -13.61
CA ARG A 396 -7.52 -8.65 -14.43
C ARG A 396 -7.92 -10.08 -14.18
N THR A 397 -7.96 -10.88 -15.23
CA THR A 397 -8.16 -12.31 -15.13
C THR A 397 -6.95 -13.01 -15.71
N ASP A 398 -6.29 -13.83 -14.89
CA ASP A 398 -5.12 -14.58 -15.28
C ASP A 398 -5.46 -16.05 -15.53
N LEU A 399 -4.84 -16.64 -16.55
CA LEU A 399 -4.80 -18.09 -16.70
C LEU A 399 -3.56 -18.60 -15.95
N VAL A 400 -3.75 -19.48 -14.97
CA VAL A 400 -2.71 -19.85 -14.01
C VAL A 400 -2.60 -21.35 -13.81
N SER A 401 -1.38 -21.84 -13.57
CA SER A 401 -1.13 -23.20 -13.11
C SER A 401 -1.21 -23.24 -11.58
N ARG A 402 -2.06 -24.10 -11.03
CA ARG A 402 -2.13 -24.30 -9.57
C ARG A 402 -0.79 -24.76 -9.00
N MET A 403 -0.12 -25.64 -9.74
CA MET A 403 1.13 -26.24 -9.30
C MET A 403 2.24 -25.21 -9.28
N ALA A 404 2.39 -24.42 -10.34
CA ALA A 404 3.53 -23.51 -10.51
C ALA A 404 3.29 -22.08 -10.01
N HIS A 405 2.05 -21.57 -10.00
CA HIS A 405 1.77 -20.16 -9.74
C HIS A 405 1.05 -19.91 -8.40
N CYS A 406 0.01 -20.70 -8.09
CA CYS A 406 -0.81 -20.45 -6.90
C CYS A 406 0.00 -20.58 -5.61
N CYS A 407 0.03 -19.52 -4.80
CA CYS A 407 0.81 -19.44 -3.56
C CYS A 407 2.32 -19.71 -3.73
N GLN A 408 2.87 -19.54 -4.93
CA GLN A 408 4.29 -19.77 -5.24
C GLN A 408 4.93 -18.62 -6.01
N ASP A 409 4.20 -18.01 -6.95
CA ASP A 409 4.69 -16.87 -7.72
C ASP A 409 3.91 -15.62 -7.37
N GLY A 410 4.51 -14.68 -6.63
CA GLY A 410 3.84 -13.44 -6.23
C GLY A 410 3.52 -12.48 -7.37
N ARG A 411 4.14 -12.63 -8.55
CA ARG A 411 3.78 -11.88 -9.77
C ARG A 411 2.39 -12.26 -10.27
N ILE A 412 1.96 -13.49 -9.98
CA ILE A 412 0.69 -14.06 -10.44
C ILE A 412 -0.29 -14.22 -9.27
N CYS A 413 0.13 -14.75 -8.12
CA CYS A 413 -0.73 -15.00 -6.97
C CYS A 413 -0.60 -13.88 -5.93
N GLN A 414 -1.63 -13.05 -5.83
CA GLN A 414 -1.66 -11.88 -4.94
C GLN A 414 -2.08 -12.20 -3.49
N ILE A 415 -2.16 -13.49 -3.14
CA ILE A 415 -2.33 -13.95 -1.74
C ILE A 415 -1.09 -14.70 -1.22
N VAL A 416 0.00 -14.78 -1.99
CA VAL A 416 1.21 -15.47 -1.56
C VAL A 416 1.74 -14.88 -0.25
N GLY A 417 2.20 -15.74 0.66
CA GLY A 417 2.74 -15.33 1.96
C GLY A 417 1.71 -14.83 2.98
N GLN A 418 0.42 -14.68 2.61
CA GLN A 418 -0.61 -14.26 3.56
C GLN A 418 -1.01 -15.39 4.52
N ALA A 419 -1.35 -15.01 5.76
CA ALA A 419 -1.85 -15.96 6.74
C ALA A 419 -3.14 -16.62 6.23
N GLY A 420 -3.13 -17.96 6.15
CA GLY A 420 -4.28 -18.73 5.66
C GLY A 420 -4.37 -18.85 4.13
N ALA A 421 -3.44 -18.25 3.38
CA ALA A 421 -3.35 -18.47 1.94
C ALA A 421 -3.16 -19.95 1.63
N HIS A 422 -3.95 -20.46 0.68
CA HIS A 422 -3.88 -21.84 0.24
C HIS A 422 -4.20 -21.92 -1.25
N LYS A 423 -3.68 -22.98 -1.88
CA LYS A 423 -4.02 -23.28 -3.27
C LYS A 423 -5.52 -23.61 -3.35
N PRO A 424 -6.21 -23.17 -4.42
CA PRO A 424 -7.61 -23.52 -4.64
C PRO A 424 -7.75 -25.04 -4.74
N VAL A 425 -8.80 -25.56 -4.12
CA VAL A 425 -9.08 -27.01 -4.09
C VAL A 425 -10.18 -27.30 -5.11
N ARG A 426 -9.96 -28.30 -5.96
CA ARG A 426 -10.95 -28.70 -6.96
C ARG A 426 -12.03 -29.52 -6.27
N PRO A 427 -13.33 -29.21 -6.43
CA PRO A 427 -14.39 -30.08 -5.95
C PRO A 427 -14.30 -31.43 -6.65
N PRO A 428 -14.04 -32.54 -5.93
CA PRO A 428 -13.85 -33.84 -6.56
C PRO A 428 -15.18 -34.38 -7.06
N ARG A 429 -15.21 -34.87 -8.31
CA ARG A 429 -16.39 -35.47 -8.94
C ARG A 429 -16.44 -36.99 -8.81
N ASN A 430 -15.30 -37.60 -8.52
CA ASN A 430 -15.13 -39.04 -8.36
C ASN A 430 -13.98 -39.34 -7.39
N ALA A 431 -13.82 -40.62 -7.03
CA ALA A 431 -12.80 -41.08 -6.10
C ALA A 431 -11.35 -40.81 -6.58
N THR A 432 -11.08 -40.87 -7.89
CA THR A 432 -9.76 -40.58 -8.46
C THR A 432 -9.40 -39.10 -8.30
N GLU A 433 -10.34 -38.19 -8.58
CA GLU A 433 -10.13 -36.75 -8.36
C GLU A 433 -9.98 -36.44 -6.86
N LEU A 434 -10.74 -37.12 -6.00
CA LEU A 434 -10.57 -36.99 -4.55
C LEU A 434 -9.15 -37.38 -4.10
N LEU A 435 -8.65 -38.53 -4.54
CA LEU A 435 -7.29 -38.98 -4.23
C LEU A 435 -6.25 -37.93 -4.62
N HIS A 436 -6.36 -37.41 -5.84
CA HIS A 436 -5.46 -36.40 -6.34
C HIS A 436 -5.51 -35.10 -5.49
N GLU A 437 -6.70 -34.66 -5.06
CA GLU A 437 -6.82 -33.50 -4.18
C GLU A 437 -6.29 -33.76 -2.76
N LEU A 438 -6.46 -34.98 -2.23
CA LEU A 438 -5.86 -35.39 -0.98
C LEU A 438 -4.32 -35.38 -1.08
N ASP A 439 -3.76 -35.93 -2.15
CA ASP A 439 -2.33 -35.90 -2.42
C ASP A 439 -1.80 -34.46 -2.44
N HIS A 440 -2.52 -33.52 -3.06
CA HIS A 440 -2.15 -32.10 -3.06
C HIS A 440 -2.18 -31.46 -1.66
N LEU A 441 -3.22 -31.75 -0.86
CA LEU A 441 -3.34 -31.27 0.51
C LEU A 441 -2.18 -31.75 1.39
N PHE A 442 -1.71 -32.97 1.17
CA PHE A 442 -0.60 -33.57 1.91
C PHE A 442 0.77 -33.13 1.36
N ALA A 443 1.00 -33.10 0.04
CA ALA A 443 2.34 -32.92 -0.56
C ALA A 443 3.05 -31.58 -0.29
N HIS A 444 2.33 -30.52 0.08
CA HIS A 444 2.87 -29.15 0.05
C HIS A 444 3.34 -28.59 1.40
N ARG A 445 3.68 -29.42 2.40
CA ARG A 445 4.06 -28.90 3.74
C ARG A 445 5.32 -29.52 4.35
N PRO A 446 6.21 -28.70 4.94
CA PRO A 446 7.42 -29.18 5.60
C PRO A 446 7.06 -30.06 6.81
N LEU A 447 7.55 -31.30 6.77
CA LEU A 447 7.27 -32.39 7.72
C LEU A 447 7.60 -32.09 9.19
N ARG A 448 8.45 -31.08 9.47
CA ARG A 448 9.05 -30.90 10.79
C ARG A 448 8.30 -29.96 11.73
N ASP A 449 7.40 -29.10 11.23
CA ASP A 449 6.81 -28.00 12.03
C ASP A 449 5.28 -27.84 11.87
N MET A 450 4.54 -28.93 11.65
CA MET A 450 3.07 -28.82 11.66
C MET A 450 2.55 -28.65 13.10
N ASP A 451 1.94 -27.50 13.36
CA ASP A 451 1.20 -27.25 14.58
C ASP A 451 -0.18 -27.94 14.57
N ASP A 452 -0.78 -28.13 15.74
CA ASP A 452 -2.11 -28.74 15.88
C ASP A 452 -3.21 -27.93 15.16
N ALA A 453 -3.02 -26.61 15.01
CA ALA A 453 -3.92 -25.74 14.25
C ALA A 453 -3.93 -26.08 12.74
N SER A 454 -2.77 -26.38 12.16
CA SER A 454 -2.64 -26.84 10.77
C SER A 454 -3.32 -28.19 10.57
N ILE A 455 -3.16 -29.12 11.51
CA ILE A 455 -3.78 -30.44 11.45
C ILE A 455 -5.32 -30.34 11.54
N THR A 456 -5.82 -29.47 12.42
CA THR A 456 -7.26 -29.18 12.52
C THR A 456 -7.81 -28.63 11.20
N ARG A 457 -7.10 -27.70 10.56
CA ARG A 457 -7.49 -27.13 9.26
C ARG A 457 -7.54 -28.19 8.16
N ILE A 458 -6.56 -29.09 8.10
CA ILE A 458 -6.53 -30.20 7.14
C ILE A 458 -7.71 -31.14 7.36
N THR A 459 -7.98 -31.50 8.61
CA THR A 459 -9.12 -32.36 8.96
C THR A 459 -10.44 -31.76 8.46
N HIS A 460 -10.63 -30.46 8.66
CA HIS A 460 -11.80 -29.74 8.16
C HIS A 460 -11.87 -29.70 6.63
N GLN A 461 -10.74 -29.48 5.94
CA GLN A 461 -10.69 -29.52 4.47
C GLN A 461 -11.04 -30.92 3.92
N ILE A 462 -10.52 -31.98 4.54
CA ILE A 462 -10.84 -33.37 4.18
C ILE A 462 -12.33 -33.65 4.38
N GLU A 463 -12.91 -33.19 5.49
CA GLU A 463 -14.35 -33.31 5.74
C GLU A 463 -15.18 -32.58 4.67
N GLN A 464 -14.81 -31.35 4.31
CA GLN A 464 -15.50 -30.58 3.26
C GLN A 464 -15.43 -31.29 1.90
N LEU A 465 -14.28 -31.85 1.54
CA LEU A 465 -14.12 -32.60 0.29
C LEU A 465 -14.95 -33.88 0.28
N ALA A 466 -14.89 -34.65 1.37
CA ALA A 466 -15.66 -35.88 1.52
C ALA A 466 -17.16 -35.60 1.44
N ARG A 467 -17.63 -34.56 2.15
CA ARG A 467 -19.03 -34.13 2.12
C ARG A 467 -19.44 -33.71 0.72
N ARG A 468 -18.62 -32.91 0.02
CA ARG A 468 -18.94 -32.47 -1.33
C ARG A 468 -19.03 -33.63 -2.31
N LEU A 469 -18.11 -34.59 -2.23
CA LEU A 469 -18.17 -35.81 -3.03
C LEU A 469 -19.43 -36.62 -2.68
N ALA A 470 -19.74 -36.79 -1.40
CA ALA A 470 -20.92 -37.51 -0.94
C ALA A 470 -22.23 -36.86 -1.45
N GLN A 471 -22.29 -35.54 -1.50
CA GLN A 471 -23.42 -34.81 -2.10
C GLN A 471 -23.55 -35.10 -3.60
N LEU A 472 -22.45 -34.99 -4.35
CA LEU A 472 -22.43 -35.22 -5.79
C LEU A 472 -22.80 -36.66 -6.16
N MET A 473 -22.38 -37.63 -5.35
CA MET A 473 -22.66 -39.05 -5.55
C MET A 473 -24.01 -39.50 -4.96
N GLY A 474 -24.80 -38.59 -4.38
CA GLY A 474 -26.06 -38.92 -3.70
C GLY A 474 -25.89 -39.83 -2.48
N ALA A 475 -24.70 -39.93 -1.92
CA ALA A 475 -24.43 -40.66 -0.67
C ALA A 475 -24.96 -39.89 0.54
N GLU A 476 -24.95 -38.55 0.49
CA GLU A 476 -25.50 -37.71 1.56
C GLU A 476 -27.02 -37.90 1.75
N GLN A 477 -27.76 -38.12 0.66
CA GLN A 477 -29.19 -38.46 0.70
C GLN A 477 -29.45 -39.86 1.28
N ARG A 478 -28.42 -40.70 1.35
CA ARG A 478 -28.46 -42.08 1.84
C ARG A 478 -27.54 -42.25 3.04
N ILE A 479 -27.30 -41.20 3.82
CA ILE A 479 -26.35 -41.20 4.94
C ILE A 479 -26.69 -42.28 5.99
N GLU A 480 -27.98 -42.59 6.15
CA GLU A 480 -28.50 -43.65 7.02
C GLU A 480 -27.88 -45.03 6.72
N VAL A 481 -27.55 -45.33 5.46
CA VAL A 481 -26.86 -46.59 5.10
C VAL A 481 -25.51 -46.69 5.81
N PHE A 482 -24.79 -45.57 5.90
CA PHE A 482 -23.51 -45.50 6.59
C PHE A 482 -23.67 -45.50 8.11
N TYR A 483 -24.78 -44.97 8.65
CA TYR A 483 -25.11 -45.12 10.06
C TYR A 483 -25.35 -46.58 10.45
N HIS A 484 -26.13 -47.31 9.64
CA HIS A 484 -26.30 -48.76 9.83
C HIS A 484 -24.98 -49.51 9.74
N ARG A 485 -24.11 -49.17 8.78
CA ARG A 485 -22.76 -49.76 8.70
C ARG A 485 -21.91 -49.47 9.93
N LEU A 486 -21.95 -48.26 10.48
CA LEU A 486 -21.24 -47.95 11.73
C LEU A 486 -21.77 -48.80 12.90
N ASN A 487 -23.09 -49.03 12.95
CA ASN A 487 -23.71 -49.90 13.94
C ASN A 487 -23.27 -51.36 13.77
N ASP A 488 -23.25 -51.88 12.55
CA ASP A 488 -22.76 -53.22 12.21
C ASP A 488 -21.26 -53.38 12.49
N LEU A 489 -20.52 -52.27 12.34
CA LEU A 489 -19.13 -52.15 12.78
C LEU A 489 -19.00 -51.96 14.29
N GLY A 490 -20.04 -52.27 15.06
CA GLY A 490 -19.98 -52.37 16.51
C GLY A 490 -20.24 -51.08 17.27
N LEU A 491 -20.50 -49.93 16.63
CA LEU A 491 -20.78 -48.66 17.33
C LEU A 491 -22.23 -48.54 17.85
N ALA A 492 -23.09 -49.51 17.57
CA ALA A 492 -24.51 -49.48 17.96
C ALA A 492 -24.75 -49.08 19.42
N PRO A 493 -23.99 -49.57 20.42
CA PRO A 493 -24.23 -49.24 21.84
C PRO A 493 -23.99 -47.78 22.21
N ILE A 494 -23.15 -47.06 21.46
CA ILE A 494 -22.74 -45.68 21.76
C ILE A 494 -23.22 -44.67 20.72
N PHE A 495 -23.85 -45.14 19.64
CA PHE A 495 -24.19 -44.30 18.51
C PHE A 495 -25.21 -43.21 18.88
N ALA A 496 -26.11 -43.48 19.83
CA ALA A 496 -27.09 -42.52 20.33
C ALA A 496 -26.47 -41.40 21.18
N ASP A 497 -25.29 -41.63 21.77
CA ASP A 497 -24.58 -40.65 22.60
C ASP A 497 -23.74 -39.67 21.75
N LEU A 498 -23.62 -39.93 20.44
CA LEU A 498 -22.96 -39.06 19.49
C LEU A 498 -23.94 -37.99 18.99
N ASP A 499 -23.50 -36.73 18.96
CA ASP A 499 -24.24 -35.67 18.28
C ASP A 499 -24.30 -35.91 16.75
N ASP A 500 -25.20 -35.20 16.07
CA ASP A 500 -25.37 -35.34 14.61
C ASP A 500 -24.07 -35.04 13.83
N PRO A 501 -23.27 -34.00 14.17
CA PRO A 501 -21.98 -33.77 13.52
C PRO A 501 -20.99 -34.94 13.65
N ALA A 502 -20.85 -35.56 14.83
CA ALA A 502 -19.98 -36.73 15.00
C ALA A 502 -20.47 -37.92 14.19
N ARG A 503 -21.77 -38.25 14.27
CA ARG A 503 -22.36 -39.36 13.51
C ARG A 503 -22.12 -39.19 12.02
N ARG A 504 -22.38 -37.98 11.51
CA ARG A 504 -22.17 -37.65 10.10
C ARG A 504 -20.71 -37.69 9.68
N SER A 505 -19.79 -37.20 10.51
CA SER A 505 -18.36 -37.25 10.19
C SER A 505 -17.82 -38.68 10.16
N LEU A 506 -18.22 -39.54 11.11
CA LEU A 506 -17.88 -40.97 11.09
C LEU A 506 -18.48 -41.66 9.84
N ALA A 507 -19.71 -41.32 9.47
CA ALA A 507 -20.36 -41.89 8.30
C ALA A 507 -19.63 -41.49 7.01
N LEU A 508 -19.21 -40.22 6.91
CA LEU A 508 -18.38 -39.74 5.81
C LEU A 508 -17.02 -40.47 5.76
N ALA A 509 -16.43 -40.83 6.91
CA ALA A 509 -15.19 -41.59 6.93
C ALA A 509 -15.37 -43.02 6.37
N ILE A 510 -16.50 -43.68 6.64
CA ILE A 510 -16.83 -44.98 6.03
C ILE A 510 -17.12 -44.83 4.54
N PHE A 511 -17.87 -43.81 4.15
CA PHE A 511 -18.08 -43.49 2.74
C PHE A 511 -16.75 -43.28 2.01
N LEU A 512 -15.83 -42.51 2.58
CA LEU A 512 -14.49 -42.29 2.03
C LEU A 512 -13.74 -43.60 1.82
N VAL A 513 -13.77 -44.49 2.81
CA VAL A 513 -13.15 -45.81 2.70
C VAL A 513 -13.68 -46.58 1.49
N GLU A 514 -14.99 -46.61 1.28
CA GLU A 514 -15.57 -47.29 0.11
C GLU A 514 -15.15 -46.65 -1.20
N GLN A 515 -15.04 -45.32 -1.25
CA GLN A 515 -14.56 -44.63 -2.43
C GLN A 515 -13.10 -44.97 -2.70
N LEU A 516 -12.25 -44.98 -1.67
CA LEU A 516 -10.84 -45.34 -1.77
C LEU A 516 -10.65 -46.81 -2.19
N ASP A 517 -11.42 -47.72 -1.61
CA ASP A 517 -11.42 -49.14 -1.98
C ASP A 517 -11.84 -49.32 -3.45
N SER A 518 -12.83 -48.56 -3.94
CA SER A 518 -13.33 -48.66 -5.32
C SER A 518 -12.31 -48.33 -6.41
N VAL A 519 -11.27 -47.56 -6.06
CA VAL A 519 -10.16 -47.18 -6.97
C VAL A 519 -8.83 -47.83 -6.57
N SER A 520 -8.85 -48.81 -5.65
CA SER A 520 -7.65 -49.47 -5.13
C SER A 520 -6.60 -48.48 -4.60
N ALA A 521 -7.05 -47.49 -3.84
CA ALA A 521 -6.19 -46.50 -3.22
C ALA A 521 -5.14 -47.16 -2.29
N HIS A 522 -3.94 -46.59 -2.27
CA HIS A 522 -2.84 -47.06 -1.42
C HIS A 522 -2.75 -46.30 -0.08
N ASP A 523 -3.47 -45.17 0.03
CA ASP A 523 -3.44 -44.29 1.20
C ASP A 523 -4.83 -44.05 1.79
N TYR A 524 -4.96 -44.30 3.08
CA TYR A 524 -6.16 -44.16 3.91
C TYR A 524 -5.98 -43.10 5.00
N ALA A 525 -5.06 -42.14 4.82
CA ALA A 525 -4.85 -41.05 5.77
C ALA A 525 -6.12 -40.20 5.99
N ALA A 526 -6.89 -39.92 4.93
CA ALA A 526 -8.10 -39.11 5.02
C ALA A 526 -9.17 -39.64 5.99
N PRO A 527 -9.60 -40.93 5.90
CA PRO A 527 -10.55 -41.48 6.87
C PRO A 527 -9.96 -41.58 8.29
N VAL A 528 -8.65 -41.83 8.45
CA VAL A 528 -7.99 -41.76 9.77
C VAL A 528 -8.14 -40.37 10.38
N MET A 529 -7.87 -39.31 9.60
CA MET A 529 -7.97 -37.93 10.06
C MET A 529 -9.38 -37.55 10.47
N GLN A 530 -10.40 -37.96 9.71
CA GLN A 530 -11.80 -37.70 10.06
C GLN A 530 -12.22 -38.37 11.38
N ILE A 531 -11.93 -39.67 11.53
CA ILE A 531 -12.28 -40.41 12.74
C ILE A 531 -11.53 -39.86 13.95
N ALA A 532 -10.23 -39.58 13.80
CA ALA A 532 -9.43 -38.97 14.86
C ALA A 532 -9.98 -37.59 15.26
N GLY A 533 -10.44 -36.79 14.28
CA GLY A 533 -11.06 -35.49 14.53
C GLY A 533 -12.33 -35.58 15.38
N VAL A 534 -13.17 -36.61 15.17
CA VAL A 534 -14.36 -36.86 16.01
C VAL A 534 -13.94 -37.18 17.45
N LEU A 535 -13.00 -38.10 17.64
CA LEU A 535 -12.49 -38.45 18.97
C LEU A 535 -11.85 -37.24 19.67
N GLU A 536 -11.05 -36.46 18.94
CA GLU A 536 -10.36 -35.29 19.46
C GLU A 536 -11.35 -34.21 19.93
N ARG A 537 -12.39 -33.93 19.14
CA ARG A 537 -13.43 -32.98 19.53
C ARG A 537 -14.17 -33.41 20.79
N LEU A 538 -14.58 -34.67 20.86
CA LEU A 538 -15.28 -35.20 22.04
C LEU A 538 -14.35 -35.19 23.26
N LEU A 539 -13.08 -35.54 23.09
CA LEU A 539 -12.09 -35.46 24.17
C LEU A 539 -11.90 -34.01 24.64
N GLN A 540 -11.84 -33.06 23.70
CA GLN A 540 -11.74 -31.64 24.00
C GLN A 540 -12.92 -31.16 24.84
N GLU A 541 -14.15 -31.55 24.48
CA GLU A 541 -15.36 -31.23 25.25
C GLU A 541 -15.28 -31.78 26.68
N ARG A 542 -14.78 -33.02 26.86
CA ARG A 542 -14.62 -33.62 28.19
C ARG A 542 -13.55 -32.94 29.04
N ILE A 543 -12.40 -32.64 28.46
CA ILE A 543 -11.32 -31.93 29.17
C ILE A 543 -11.78 -30.53 29.57
N LEU A 544 -12.41 -29.78 28.65
CA LEU A 544 -12.88 -28.42 28.94
C LEU A 544 -14.04 -28.37 29.92
N ALA A 545 -14.81 -29.45 30.08
CA ALA A 545 -15.84 -29.57 31.10
C ALA A 545 -15.27 -29.82 32.52
N CYS A 546 -13.98 -30.12 32.66
CA CYS A 546 -13.36 -30.32 33.96
C CYS A 546 -13.26 -28.99 34.73
N PRO A 547 -13.77 -28.93 35.97
CA PRO A 547 -13.70 -27.72 36.76
C PRO A 547 -12.25 -27.39 37.13
N ASN A 548 -11.93 -26.09 37.17
CA ASN A 548 -10.67 -25.54 37.69
C ASN A 548 -9.40 -25.88 36.91
N LEU A 549 -9.48 -26.32 35.65
CA LEU A 549 -8.29 -26.38 34.80
C LEU A 549 -7.80 -24.96 34.47
N THR A 550 -6.49 -24.70 34.60
CA THR A 550 -5.89 -23.41 34.23
C THR A 550 -5.63 -23.32 32.72
N GLY A 551 -5.55 -24.47 32.04
CA GLY A 551 -5.23 -24.54 30.63
C GLY A 551 -3.73 -24.46 30.35
N ALA A 552 -2.88 -24.51 31.39
CA ALA A 552 -1.43 -24.46 31.24
C ALA A 552 -0.88 -25.65 30.42
N ALA A 553 -1.61 -26.77 30.44
CA ALA A 553 -1.26 -27.98 29.69
C ALA A 553 -1.45 -27.87 28.16
N PHE A 554 -2.19 -26.88 27.65
CA PHE A 554 -2.48 -26.74 26.22
C PHE A 554 -2.60 -25.27 25.80
N LYS A 555 -1.86 -24.88 24.75
CA LYS A 555 -1.95 -23.54 24.16
C LYS A 555 -3.16 -23.44 23.23
N GLY A 556 -4.34 -23.17 23.79
CA GLY A 556 -5.59 -23.01 23.06
C GLY A 556 -6.58 -24.14 23.33
N LYS A 557 -6.78 -25.04 22.35
CA LYS A 557 -7.71 -26.18 22.48
C LYS A 557 -6.94 -27.46 22.80
N PRO A 558 -7.44 -28.31 23.72
CA PRO A 558 -6.89 -29.65 23.93
C PRO A 558 -6.88 -30.47 22.64
N SER A 559 -5.77 -31.13 22.33
CA SER A 559 -5.64 -32.14 21.27
C SER A 559 -5.51 -33.56 21.84
N LEU A 560 -5.46 -34.59 20.98
CA LEU A 560 -5.20 -35.99 21.38
C LEU A 560 -3.87 -36.16 22.15
N GLY A 561 -2.95 -35.20 22.02
CA GLY A 561 -1.68 -35.20 22.74
C GLY A 561 -1.74 -34.66 24.16
N THR A 562 -2.85 -34.03 24.55
CA THR A 562 -2.98 -33.32 25.84
C THR A 562 -2.84 -34.26 27.02
N LEU A 563 -3.66 -35.31 27.10
CA LEU A 563 -3.60 -36.25 28.24
C LEU A 563 -2.27 -37.01 28.33
N PRO A 564 -1.70 -37.55 27.22
CA PRO A 564 -0.37 -38.14 27.28
C PRO A 564 0.73 -37.15 27.72
N PHE A 565 0.63 -35.88 27.31
CA PHE A 565 1.55 -34.83 27.75
C PHE A 565 1.41 -34.56 29.24
N MET A 566 0.18 -34.34 29.73
CA MET A 566 -0.08 -34.08 31.14
C MET A 566 0.41 -35.23 32.03
N ARG A 567 0.18 -36.48 31.61
CA ARG A 567 0.67 -37.67 32.30
C ARG A 567 2.20 -37.74 32.35
N SER A 568 2.87 -37.42 31.24
CA SER A 568 4.33 -37.58 31.14
C SER A 568 5.13 -36.42 31.74
N LYS A 569 4.52 -35.24 31.86
CA LYS A 569 5.14 -34.01 32.36
C LYS A 569 4.21 -33.23 33.30
N PRO A 570 3.70 -33.84 34.38
CA PRO A 570 2.74 -33.19 35.28
C PRO A 570 3.26 -31.87 35.84
N GLU A 571 4.57 -31.77 36.09
CA GLU A 571 5.24 -30.56 36.58
C GLU A 571 5.14 -29.35 35.64
N ARG A 572 4.83 -29.57 34.35
CA ARG A 572 4.66 -28.51 33.35
C ARG A 572 3.20 -28.12 33.12
N THR A 573 2.28 -28.65 33.91
CA THR A 573 0.82 -28.45 33.76
C THR A 573 0.20 -27.57 34.85
N GLU A 574 1.01 -26.99 35.75
CA GLU A 574 0.54 -26.13 36.85
C GLU A 574 -0.56 -26.77 37.73
N GLY A 575 -0.47 -28.08 37.91
CA GLY A 575 -1.43 -28.86 38.70
C GLY A 575 -2.66 -29.35 37.93
N ASP A 576 -2.78 -29.06 36.63
CA ASP A 576 -3.94 -29.48 35.83
C ASP A 576 -4.08 -31.00 35.75
N TRP A 577 -2.97 -31.76 35.79
CA TRP A 577 -3.03 -33.21 35.82
C TRP A 577 -3.68 -33.74 37.11
N GLU A 578 -3.27 -33.24 38.27
CA GLU A 578 -3.83 -33.63 39.56
C GLU A 578 -5.31 -33.21 39.69
N ARG A 579 -5.67 -32.01 39.22
CA ARG A 579 -7.07 -31.55 39.19
C ARG A 579 -7.94 -32.43 38.29
N LEU A 580 -7.42 -32.80 37.13
CA LEU A 580 -8.10 -33.72 36.22
C LEU A 580 -8.31 -35.09 36.88
N LEU A 581 -7.27 -35.66 37.51
CA LEU A 581 -7.38 -36.94 38.20
C LEU A 581 -8.41 -36.88 39.35
N ALA A 582 -8.40 -35.83 40.16
CA ALA A 582 -9.37 -35.65 41.24
C ALA A 582 -10.81 -35.54 40.72
N HIS A 583 -11.02 -34.89 39.57
CA HIS A 583 -12.33 -34.87 38.92
C HIS A 583 -12.73 -36.26 38.41
N LEU A 584 -11.79 -36.97 37.77
CA LEU A 584 -12.02 -38.30 37.21
C LEU A 584 -12.31 -39.36 38.26
N GLU A 585 -11.78 -39.24 39.49
CA GLU A 585 -12.17 -40.12 40.61
C GLU A 585 -13.68 -40.10 40.88
N GLN A 586 -14.37 -39.00 40.54
CA GLN A 586 -15.80 -38.84 40.75
C GLN A 586 -16.64 -39.28 39.55
N VAL A 587 -16.12 -39.14 38.33
CA VAL A 587 -16.90 -39.32 37.09
C VAL A 587 -16.48 -40.53 36.24
N TRP A 588 -15.28 -41.08 36.45
CA TRP A 588 -14.77 -42.20 35.65
C TRP A 588 -15.42 -43.52 36.04
N GLN A 589 -16.09 -44.16 35.07
CA GLN A 589 -16.69 -45.48 35.23
C GLN A 589 -15.72 -46.54 34.71
N GLY A 590 -14.92 -47.13 35.60
CA GLY A 590 -13.91 -48.13 35.21
C GLY A 590 -14.47 -49.49 34.81
N GLN A 591 -15.72 -49.79 35.18
CA GLN A 591 -16.45 -51.00 34.75
C GLN A 591 -17.48 -50.62 33.70
N LEU A 592 -17.25 -51.07 32.47
CA LEU A 592 -18.05 -50.75 31.30
C LEU A 592 -18.82 -51.98 30.85
N HIS A 593 -20.06 -51.79 30.40
CA HIS A 593 -20.82 -52.83 29.71
C HIS A 593 -20.92 -52.41 28.25
N TYR A 594 -20.28 -53.17 27.36
CA TYR A 594 -20.32 -52.94 25.92
C TYR A 594 -20.81 -54.22 25.24
N ASP A 595 -21.90 -54.10 24.49
CA ASP A 595 -22.55 -55.26 23.84
C ASP A 595 -22.73 -56.45 24.80
N GLN A 596 -23.25 -56.16 26.01
CA GLN A 596 -23.48 -57.12 27.09
C GLN A 596 -22.23 -57.81 27.67
N GLN A 597 -21.02 -57.43 27.24
CA GLN A 597 -19.77 -57.92 27.82
C GLN A 597 -19.19 -56.90 28.82
N PRO A 598 -18.77 -57.35 30.02
CA PRO A 598 -18.12 -56.49 30.99
C PRO A 598 -16.65 -56.25 30.63
N TYR A 599 -16.24 -54.99 30.63
CA TYR A 599 -14.86 -54.57 30.43
C TYR A 599 -14.37 -53.75 31.62
N GLN A 600 -13.10 -53.91 31.97
CA GLN A 600 -12.45 -53.08 32.97
C GLN A 600 -11.36 -52.25 32.30
N ILE A 601 -11.45 -50.92 32.42
CA ILE A 601 -10.46 -49.99 31.88
C ILE A 601 -10.12 -48.91 32.91
N SER A 602 -8.84 -48.76 33.18
CA SER A 602 -8.33 -47.64 33.97
C SER A 602 -8.19 -46.40 33.09
N PHE A 603 -8.24 -45.22 33.72
CA PHE A 603 -7.97 -43.97 33.00
C PHE A 603 -6.57 -43.96 32.39
N ASP A 604 -5.57 -44.51 33.08
CA ASP A 604 -4.21 -44.63 32.52
C ASP A 604 -4.15 -45.55 31.27
N GLY A 605 -4.93 -46.63 31.28
CA GLY A 605 -5.10 -47.49 30.11
C GLY A 605 -5.70 -46.72 28.92
N PHE A 606 -6.70 -45.87 29.18
CA PHE A 606 -7.27 -44.99 28.17
C PHE A 606 -6.26 -43.96 27.64
N VAL A 607 -5.44 -43.33 28.50
CA VAL A 607 -4.38 -42.39 28.06
C VAL A 607 -3.33 -43.09 27.21
N THR A 608 -2.98 -44.34 27.52
CA THR A 608 -2.09 -45.17 26.68
C THR A 608 -2.71 -45.45 25.31
N LEU A 609 -4.00 -45.79 25.28
CA LEU A 609 -4.74 -46.00 24.03
C LEU A 609 -4.76 -44.72 23.17
N LEU A 610 -5.03 -43.56 23.77
CA LEU A 610 -4.96 -42.26 23.09
C LEU A 610 -3.58 -41.96 22.51
N ALA A 611 -2.50 -42.33 23.20
CA ALA A 611 -1.14 -42.15 22.70
C ALA A 611 -0.89 -42.97 21.41
N HIS A 612 -1.46 -44.17 21.30
CA HIS A 612 -1.39 -44.98 20.08
C HIS A 612 -2.22 -44.37 18.94
N VAL A 613 -3.45 -43.97 19.21
CA VAL A 613 -4.32 -43.29 18.23
C VAL A 613 -3.65 -42.01 17.70
N ARG A 614 -3.07 -41.20 18.60
CA ARG A 614 -2.29 -40.00 18.25
C ARG A 614 -1.12 -40.32 17.33
N THR A 615 -0.38 -41.39 17.60
CA THR A 615 0.79 -41.77 16.79
C THR A 615 0.38 -42.03 15.34
N ILE A 616 -0.70 -42.78 15.12
CA ILE A 616 -1.19 -43.06 13.76
C ILE A 616 -1.78 -41.80 13.11
N ARG A 617 -2.57 -41.00 13.85
CA ARG A 617 -3.11 -39.71 13.37
C ARG A 617 -2.00 -38.75 12.94
N ASN A 618 -0.92 -38.65 13.73
CA ASN A 618 0.21 -37.80 13.38
C ASN A 618 0.94 -38.32 12.14
N ARG A 619 1.11 -39.64 11.99
CA ARG A 619 1.66 -40.22 10.75
C ARG A 619 0.80 -39.87 9.52
N ALA A 620 -0.52 -39.98 9.65
CA ALA A 620 -1.48 -39.60 8.61
C ALA A 620 -1.39 -38.11 8.25
N ALA A 621 -1.22 -37.22 9.24
CA ALA A 621 -1.05 -35.79 9.03
C ALA A 621 0.30 -35.42 8.37
N HIS A 622 1.37 -36.16 8.69
CA HIS A 622 2.72 -35.97 8.16
C HIS A 622 2.98 -36.78 6.88
N THR A 623 1.96 -36.90 6.01
CA THR A 623 2.05 -37.43 4.64
C THR A 623 2.63 -38.84 4.51
N THR A 624 2.68 -39.60 5.61
CA THR A 624 3.10 -40.99 5.55
C THR A 624 1.89 -41.79 5.11
N GLN A 625 1.96 -42.40 3.93
CA GLN A 625 0.89 -43.24 3.40
C GLN A 625 0.42 -44.22 4.48
N ILE A 626 -0.88 -44.18 4.79
CA ILE A 626 -1.51 -45.12 5.72
C ILE A 626 -2.08 -46.26 4.90
N LYS A 627 -1.50 -47.45 5.04
CA LYS A 627 -1.98 -48.63 4.32
C LYS A 627 -3.33 -49.10 4.85
N ARG A 628 -4.08 -49.85 4.04
CA ARG A 628 -5.39 -50.41 4.42
C ARG A 628 -5.38 -51.14 5.76
N HIS A 629 -4.39 -51.99 6.03
CA HIS A 629 -4.29 -52.73 7.30
C HIS A 629 -3.99 -51.83 8.50
N GLU A 630 -3.20 -50.75 8.30
CA GLU A 630 -2.94 -49.76 9.35
C GLU A 630 -4.21 -48.96 9.66
N TYR A 631 -5.00 -48.61 8.64
CA TYR A 631 -6.33 -48.05 8.81
C TYR A 631 -7.25 -49.00 9.58
N THR A 632 -7.31 -50.28 9.22
CA THR A 632 -8.13 -51.27 9.94
C THR A 632 -7.73 -51.36 11.42
N HIS A 633 -6.43 -51.41 11.70
CA HIS A 633 -5.92 -51.40 13.07
C HIS A 633 -6.27 -50.10 13.81
N PHE A 634 -6.15 -48.94 13.16
CA PHE A 634 -6.56 -47.66 13.72
C PHE A 634 -8.06 -47.60 14.02
N PHE A 635 -8.89 -48.10 13.09
CA PHE A 635 -10.33 -48.17 13.26
C PHE A 635 -10.69 -49.08 14.44
N GLN A 636 -9.99 -50.21 14.60
CA GLN A 636 -10.12 -51.08 15.76
C GLN A 636 -9.72 -50.38 17.05
N LEU A 637 -8.57 -49.70 17.11
CA LEU A 637 -8.16 -48.97 18.31
C LEU A 637 -9.13 -47.85 18.69
N THR A 638 -9.82 -47.25 17.71
CA THR A 638 -10.64 -46.06 17.93
C THR A 638 -12.12 -46.40 18.12
N CYS A 639 -12.72 -47.14 17.20
CA CYS A 639 -14.17 -47.32 17.08
C CYS A 639 -14.65 -48.71 17.55
N GLN A 640 -13.85 -49.75 17.38
CA GLN A 640 -14.28 -51.12 17.64
C GLN A 640 -13.68 -51.69 18.91
N ALA A 641 -14.38 -52.67 19.48
CA ALA A 641 -13.71 -53.63 20.33
C ALA A 641 -13.18 -54.77 19.46
N GLY A 642 -11.86 -54.97 19.42
CA GLY A 642 -11.34 -56.27 18.96
C GLY A 642 -11.82 -57.38 19.91
N ALA A 643 -11.54 -58.65 19.59
CA ALA A 643 -11.97 -59.80 20.42
C ALA A 643 -11.51 -59.77 21.91
N THR A 644 -10.77 -58.75 22.36
CA THR A 644 -10.22 -58.64 23.72
C THR A 644 -10.20 -57.23 24.33
N GLN A 645 -10.54 -56.13 23.63
CA GLN A 645 -10.36 -54.77 24.16
C GLN A 645 -11.37 -53.77 23.60
N LEU A 646 -11.80 -52.79 24.40
CA LEU A 646 -12.71 -51.69 24.02
C LEU A 646 -11.94 -50.52 23.36
N GLY A 647 -12.43 -50.00 22.23
CA GLY A 647 -11.82 -48.87 21.52
C GLY A 647 -11.89 -47.53 22.27
N ALA A 648 -11.11 -46.54 21.81
CA ALA A 648 -10.96 -45.25 22.47
C ALA A 648 -12.26 -44.44 22.52
N LEU A 649 -13.03 -44.42 21.44
CA LEU A 649 -14.28 -43.68 21.34
C LEU A 649 -15.38 -44.27 22.27
N PRO A 650 -15.67 -45.58 22.22
CA PRO A 650 -16.53 -46.20 23.24
C PRO A 650 -16.06 -45.99 24.67
N THR A 651 -14.75 -46.10 24.93
CA THR A 651 -14.19 -45.85 26.26
C THR A 651 -14.48 -44.41 26.71
N LEU A 652 -14.21 -43.42 25.87
CA LEU A 652 -14.46 -42.01 26.19
C LEU A 652 -15.94 -41.76 26.51
N LEU A 653 -16.85 -42.28 25.70
CA LEU A 653 -18.29 -42.01 25.86
C LEU A 653 -18.90 -42.74 27.06
N LEU A 654 -18.48 -43.97 27.32
CA LEU A 654 -19.05 -44.80 28.38
C LEU A 654 -18.37 -44.59 29.74
N ALA A 655 -17.04 -44.46 29.77
CA ALA A 655 -16.27 -44.29 31.00
C ALA A 655 -16.26 -42.85 31.49
N TRP A 656 -16.29 -41.87 30.58
CA TRP A 656 -16.24 -40.45 30.90
C TRP A 656 -17.48 -39.74 30.38
N ARG A 657 -18.62 -40.09 30.98
CA ARG A 657 -19.89 -39.47 30.68
C ARG A 657 -19.83 -38.00 31.08
N SER A 658 -20.27 -37.10 30.20
CA SER A 658 -20.64 -35.76 30.65
C SER A 658 -21.71 -35.95 31.72
N GLY A 659 -21.52 -35.40 32.92
CA GLY A 659 -22.64 -35.26 33.85
C GLY A 659 -23.81 -34.57 33.13
N PRO A 660 -25.07 -34.76 33.59
CA PRO A 660 -26.17 -33.95 33.07
C PRO A 660 -25.73 -32.49 33.16
N ALA A 661 -25.76 -31.78 32.02
CA ALA A 661 -25.46 -30.36 31.99
C ALA A 661 -26.25 -29.71 33.13
N PRO A 662 -25.64 -28.89 34.01
CA PRO A 662 -26.42 -28.13 34.95
C PRO A 662 -27.41 -27.33 34.11
N HIS A 663 -28.70 -27.61 34.25
CA HIS A 663 -29.76 -26.81 33.64
C HIS A 663 -29.63 -25.40 34.19
N GLY A 664 -28.96 -24.53 33.43
CA GLY A 664 -28.88 -23.09 33.62
C GLY A 664 -29.82 -22.40 32.66
#